data_AF-A0A267EE60-F1
#
_entry.id   AF-A0A267EE60-F1
#
_cell.length_a   1.000
_cell.length_b   1.000
_cell.length_c   1.000
_cell.angle_alpha   90.00
_cell.angle_beta   90.00
_cell.angle_gamma   90.00
#
_symmetry.space_group_name_H-M   'P 1'
#
loop_
_entity.id
_entity.type
_entity.pdbx_description
1 polymer ?
#
loop_
_entity_poly.entity_id
_entity_poly.type
_entity_poly.pdbx_seq_one_letter_code
_entity_poly.pdbx_strand_id
1 'polypeptide(L)'
;MLSARRCCASGCTSSLTSLPEAGQPIRLHCFPSNDKVAQHWQQILELATIRKEKLRVCSLHFLSSAYNCPALRHSAGARLRWDALPDLELTMPRLSRYDLKPVVARSDEEADNTYPPQLERWDKDLVAVAMPHLSLSPPSTQSRNQCVAESAITAGHSKTLVQLRKTRQCVSRQRATIKRLQQQICKAKAIKFGSTTMRRMASNSRKLHFIAARGMRWSKDDLTAAIRLHHKSPAAYRMLRKDWQLPLPSESALKRRTCQFFKSPGVCSTTLMLLKQKLATGPEHQRIATLCFDGMSLSPSVRYDQHKDEVIGFDTSSSTENAQRVLKPITEAIVAVLRGVSANWKQAIAYYPVHRTLGQSGFAAAIENCLHASHDIGIRVIALVADQETTQWALLSRMVSPSAPFFRHPVSLKPVYVIVDIPHCLKNLRNALMKNDVAFDGHKLAKWQHVVDFFEADRSRSLRLASQLTDAHIALPLGQKMRVSIAAQVLSHSVASGMQTLVHHQEIEPSALQTAEFLQRVNDLFDMLNSAIVHDKGFKRPIFRESLAAQTNELRKAEAFLQSLRFLPKSGKPEKSTMKFKEAWRLSAASIRELSTALIDEESFDFVCTRSLTQDHVENLFSIIRGRNGFNEKPELAAFVGALRSVAASGLDRPDSAARNCEDDGCTAAVTANLSPATADTSCTSPSDFPTTNIAQQASQPSQPDPILAEATEYVGGFVLKTSRVLECCACKQVLTAAEPSGVHLKNKLFSHAVNGLTQPSAAALQAFSRLEASFLEKN
;
A
#
# COMPACT_ATOMS: atom_id res chain seq x y z
N MET A 1 -38.82 -12.49 19.34
CA MET A 1 -37.53 -12.25 18.65
C MET A 1 -36.53 -13.32 19.06
N LEU A 2 -36.23 -14.28 18.18
CA LEU A 2 -35.24 -15.33 18.43
C LEU A 2 -33.83 -14.72 18.43
N SER A 3 -33.09 -14.94 19.51
CA SER A 3 -31.70 -14.49 19.68
C SER A 3 -30.76 -15.30 18.79
N ALA A 4 -29.73 -14.69 18.19
CA ALA A 4 -28.67 -15.38 17.43
C ALA A 4 -27.83 -16.35 18.29
N ARG A 5 -28.13 -16.45 19.59
CA ARG A 5 -27.53 -17.40 20.54
C ARG A 5 -28.41 -18.59 20.88
N ARG A 6 -29.60 -18.74 20.29
CA ARG A 6 -30.54 -19.85 20.52
C ARG A 6 -30.89 -20.58 19.23
N CYS A 7 -31.20 -21.86 19.35
CA CYS A 7 -31.78 -22.64 18.26
C CYS A 7 -33.14 -22.07 17.87
N CYS A 8 -33.45 -22.03 16.58
CA CYS A 8 -34.75 -21.60 16.08
C CYS A 8 -35.74 -22.75 15.86
N ALA A 9 -35.31 -24.02 15.91
CA ALA A 9 -36.21 -25.17 15.75
C ALA A 9 -37.35 -25.11 16.78
N SER A 10 -38.58 -25.38 16.32
CA SER A 10 -39.77 -25.36 17.17
C SER A 10 -39.59 -26.31 18.37
N GLY A 11 -39.87 -25.84 19.59
CA GLY A 11 -39.71 -26.62 20.83
C GLY A 11 -38.27 -26.80 21.34
N CYS A 12 -37.24 -26.35 20.62
CA CYS A 12 -35.85 -26.47 21.06
C CYS A 12 -35.41 -25.29 21.95
N THR A 13 -34.96 -25.58 23.18
CA THR A 13 -34.47 -24.56 24.14
C THR A 13 -32.94 -24.38 24.10
N SER A 14 -32.23 -25.13 23.27
CA SER A 14 -30.77 -25.14 23.21
C SER A 14 -30.18 -23.80 22.77
N SER A 15 -29.04 -23.45 23.35
CA SER A 15 -28.26 -22.25 23.09
C SER A 15 -26.78 -22.54 23.00
N LEU A 16 -25.97 -21.57 22.56
CA LEU A 16 -24.50 -21.69 22.53
C LEU A 16 -23.87 -21.97 23.90
N THR A 17 -24.60 -21.74 25.00
CA THR A 17 -24.17 -22.01 26.38
C THR A 17 -24.82 -23.27 26.97
N SER A 18 -25.65 -23.97 26.19
CA SER A 18 -26.29 -25.20 26.65
C SER A 18 -25.30 -26.37 26.56
N LEU A 19 -25.10 -27.07 27.67
CA LEU A 19 -24.40 -28.34 27.75
C LEU A 19 -25.47 -29.45 27.87
N PRO A 20 -25.58 -30.38 26.91
CA PRO A 20 -26.40 -31.57 27.07
C PRO A 20 -25.75 -32.50 28.11
N GLU A 21 -26.50 -33.48 28.63
CA GLU A 21 -26.06 -34.42 29.69
C GLU A 21 -24.73 -35.14 29.40
N ALA A 22 -24.30 -35.20 28.14
CA ALA A 22 -23.02 -35.79 27.71
C ALA A 22 -21.80 -34.81 27.72
N GLY A 23 -21.94 -33.58 28.23
CA GLY A 23 -20.82 -32.66 28.46
C GLY A 23 -20.18 -32.02 27.22
N GLN A 24 -20.72 -32.23 26.02
CA GLN A 24 -20.17 -31.66 24.77
C GLN A 24 -20.85 -30.34 24.37
N PRO A 25 -20.10 -29.33 23.89
CA PRO A 25 -20.67 -28.03 23.55
C PRO A 25 -21.60 -28.11 22.32
N ILE A 26 -22.78 -27.45 22.43
CA ILE A 26 -23.75 -27.36 21.33
C ILE A 26 -23.35 -26.25 20.35
N ARG A 27 -23.28 -26.59 19.07
CA ARG A 27 -22.98 -25.63 17.99
C ARG A 27 -24.25 -25.15 17.32
N LEU A 28 -24.26 -23.89 16.92
CA LEU A 28 -25.35 -23.26 16.16
C LEU A 28 -24.92 -23.01 14.70
N HIS A 29 -25.64 -23.62 13.77
CA HIS A 29 -25.40 -23.50 12.32
C HIS A 29 -26.32 -22.45 11.69
N CYS A 30 -25.78 -21.68 10.74
CA CYS A 30 -26.55 -20.75 9.94
C CYS A 30 -27.45 -21.49 8.95
N PHE A 31 -28.55 -20.86 8.54
CA PHE A 31 -29.31 -21.32 7.39
C PHE A 31 -28.42 -21.36 6.13
N PRO A 32 -28.58 -22.38 5.28
CA PRO A 32 -27.81 -22.49 4.04
C PRO A 32 -28.15 -21.33 3.08
N SER A 33 -27.16 -20.89 2.31
CA SER A 33 -27.33 -19.83 1.30
C SER A 33 -28.16 -20.28 0.10
N ASN A 34 -28.29 -21.60 -0.13
CA ASN A 34 -29.11 -22.16 -1.21
C ASN A 34 -30.60 -22.07 -0.84
N ASP A 35 -31.39 -21.37 -1.66
CA ASP A 35 -32.80 -21.11 -1.38
C ASP A 35 -33.65 -22.39 -1.28
N LYS A 36 -33.37 -23.42 -2.09
CA LYS A 36 -34.12 -24.70 -2.06
C LYS A 36 -33.85 -25.47 -0.77
N VAL A 37 -32.58 -25.57 -0.36
CA VAL A 37 -32.20 -26.26 0.88
C VAL A 37 -32.71 -25.48 2.10
N ALA A 38 -32.65 -24.15 2.06
CA ALA A 38 -33.20 -23.28 3.10
C ALA A 38 -34.72 -23.43 3.25
N GLN A 39 -35.46 -23.60 2.14
CA GLN A 39 -36.90 -23.89 2.16
C GLN A 39 -37.19 -25.26 2.81
N HIS A 40 -36.39 -26.28 2.52
CA HIS A 40 -36.53 -27.59 3.18
C HIS A 40 -36.26 -27.52 4.69
N TRP A 41 -35.24 -26.76 5.12
CA TRP A 41 -35.01 -26.51 6.54
C TRP A 41 -36.21 -25.79 7.20
N GLN A 42 -36.85 -24.86 6.50
CA GLN A 42 -38.03 -24.16 7.02
C GLN A 42 -39.22 -25.09 7.20
N GLN A 43 -39.44 -26.01 6.25
CA GLN A 43 -40.51 -27.01 6.31
C GLN A 43 -40.28 -27.99 7.46
N ILE A 44 -39.07 -28.57 7.57
CA ILE A 44 -38.73 -29.57 8.59
C ILE A 44 -38.77 -28.99 10.01
N LEU A 45 -38.34 -27.75 10.17
CA LEU A 45 -38.27 -27.08 11.48
C LEU A 45 -39.57 -26.33 11.86
N GLU A 46 -40.62 -26.45 11.04
CA GLU A 46 -41.94 -25.80 11.20
C GLU A 46 -41.87 -24.28 11.46
N LEU A 47 -41.08 -23.56 10.64
CA LEU A 47 -40.83 -22.12 10.84
C LEU A 47 -41.78 -21.25 10.01
N ALA A 48 -42.59 -20.42 10.68
CA ALA A 48 -43.59 -19.51 10.07
C ALA A 48 -43.01 -18.28 9.31
N THR A 49 -41.74 -18.29 8.90
CA THR A 49 -40.94 -17.20 8.26
C THR A 49 -40.71 -15.92 9.09
N ILE A 50 -39.44 -15.48 9.18
CA ILE A 50 -38.95 -14.07 9.26
C ILE A 50 -37.39 -14.12 9.18
N ARG A 51 -36.81 -13.62 8.07
CA ARG A 51 -35.38 -13.32 7.77
C ARG A 51 -34.31 -14.39 8.09
N LYS A 52 -33.79 -15.05 7.03
CA LYS A 52 -32.75 -16.11 7.04
C LYS A 52 -31.48 -15.74 7.84
N GLU A 53 -31.08 -14.47 7.81
CA GLU A 53 -29.79 -13.98 8.37
C GLU A 53 -29.61 -14.21 9.87
N LYS A 54 -30.72 -14.27 10.63
CA LYS A 54 -30.70 -14.32 12.11
C LYS A 54 -31.08 -15.68 12.68
N LEU A 55 -31.50 -16.63 11.84
CA LEU A 55 -31.92 -17.96 12.28
C LEU A 55 -30.70 -18.88 12.43
N ARG A 56 -30.70 -19.70 13.46
CA ARG A 56 -29.63 -20.65 13.77
C ARG A 56 -30.23 -21.97 14.24
N VAL A 57 -29.71 -23.09 13.76
CA VAL A 57 -30.18 -24.44 14.13
C VAL A 57 -29.06 -25.16 14.87
N CYS A 58 -29.35 -25.77 16.01
CA CYS A 58 -28.32 -26.44 16.80
C CYS A 58 -27.90 -27.79 16.18
N SER A 59 -26.68 -28.22 16.51
CA SER A 59 -26.09 -29.48 16.03
C SER A 59 -26.86 -30.74 16.44
N LEU A 60 -27.82 -30.63 17.37
CA LEU A 60 -28.67 -31.75 17.81
C LEU A 60 -29.71 -32.15 16.75
N HIS A 61 -30.10 -31.23 15.87
CA HIS A 61 -31.06 -31.52 14.80
C HIS A 61 -30.43 -32.16 13.56
N PHE A 62 -29.15 -32.56 13.61
CA PHE A 62 -28.44 -33.14 12.47
C PHE A 62 -27.78 -34.45 12.87
N LEU A 63 -27.90 -35.47 12.02
CA LEU A 63 -27.12 -36.70 12.15
C LEU A 63 -25.64 -36.45 11.89
N SER A 64 -24.77 -37.34 12.40
CA SER A 64 -23.32 -37.22 12.21
C SER A 64 -22.90 -37.31 10.73
N SER A 65 -23.69 -38.00 9.89
CA SER A 65 -23.51 -38.09 8.43
C SER A 65 -23.74 -36.77 7.68
N ALA A 66 -24.39 -35.79 8.31
CA ALA A 66 -24.66 -34.48 7.71
C ALA A 66 -23.43 -33.54 7.67
N TYR A 67 -22.30 -33.94 8.27
CA TYR A 67 -21.08 -33.14 8.38
C TYR A 67 -20.03 -33.58 7.35
N ASN A 68 -19.26 -32.63 6.81
CA ASN A 68 -18.13 -32.93 5.90
C ASN A 68 -17.06 -33.83 6.57
N CYS A 69 -16.97 -33.78 7.90
CA CYS A 69 -16.15 -34.67 8.70
C CYS A 69 -16.93 -35.03 9.97
N PRO A 70 -17.54 -36.23 10.06
CA PRO A 70 -18.38 -36.65 11.19
C PRO A 70 -17.67 -36.58 12.55
N ALA A 71 -16.36 -36.87 12.59
CA ALA A 71 -15.53 -36.83 13.79
C ALA A 71 -15.40 -35.42 14.39
N LEU A 72 -15.65 -34.37 13.60
CA LEU A 72 -15.49 -32.97 14.00
C LEU A 72 -16.81 -32.29 14.38
N ARG A 73 -17.94 -33.01 14.46
CA ARG A 73 -19.30 -32.48 14.70
C ARG A 73 -19.40 -31.47 15.84
N HIS A 74 -18.66 -31.68 16.93
CA HIS A 74 -18.70 -30.84 18.14
C HIS A 74 -17.49 -29.89 18.26
N SER A 75 -16.59 -29.87 17.27
CA SER A 75 -15.42 -28.99 17.24
C SER A 75 -15.74 -27.60 16.66
N ALA A 76 -14.88 -26.61 16.91
CA ALA A 76 -14.97 -25.27 16.31
C ALA A 76 -14.87 -25.27 14.77
N GLY A 77 -14.37 -26.36 14.16
CA GLY A 77 -14.24 -26.55 12.72
C GLY A 77 -15.41 -27.26 12.01
N ALA A 78 -16.38 -27.82 12.75
CA ALA A 78 -17.54 -28.54 12.18
C ALA A 78 -18.28 -27.75 11.07
N ARG A 79 -18.31 -28.30 9.86
CA ARG A 79 -19.10 -27.77 8.74
C ARG A 79 -20.10 -28.81 8.27
N LEU A 80 -21.36 -28.40 8.16
CA LEU A 80 -22.38 -29.19 7.47
C LEU A 80 -22.04 -29.27 5.98
N ARG A 81 -22.43 -30.38 5.35
CA ARG A 81 -22.45 -30.46 3.89
C ARG A 81 -23.38 -29.40 3.33
N TRP A 82 -23.13 -28.97 2.11
CA TRP A 82 -23.91 -27.90 1.47
C TRP A 82 -25.38 -28.30 1.21
N ASP A 83 -25.66 -29.60 1.18
CA ASP A 83 -26.97 -30.25 0.96
C ASP A 83 -27.57 -30.87 2.23
N ALA A 84 -26.94 -30.69 3.40
CA ALA A 84 -27.39 -31.28 4.66
C ALA A 84 -28.79 -30.78 5.06
N LEU A 85 -29.66 -31.69 5.52
CA LEU A 85 -31.00 -31.40 6.04
C LEU A 85 -31.08 -31.74 7.55
N PRO A 86 -31.88 -31.00 8.34
CA PRO A 86 -32.21 -31.40 9.71
C PRO A 86 -32.97 -32.73 9.68
N ASP A 87 -32.71 -33.57 10.67
CA ASP A 87 -33.38 -34.84 10.83
C ASP A 87 -34.77 -34.64 11.47
N LEU A 88 -35.80 -35.20 10.85
CA LEU A 88 -37.19 -34.99 11.25
C LEU A 88 -37.50 -35.63 12.61
N GLU A 89 -36.93 -36.81 12.91
CA GLU A 89 -37.14 -37.50 14.18
C GLU A 89 -36.46 -36.76 15.35
N LEU A 90 -35.31 -36.12 15.09
CA LEU A 90 -34.60 -35.30 16.07
C LEU A 90 -35.21 -33.89 16.27
N THR A 91 -36.17 -33.50 15.43
CA THR A 91 -36.75 -32.14 15.43
C THR A 91 -38.12 -32.08 16.12
N MET A 92 -38.84 -33.19 16.21
CA MET A 92 -40.15 -33.26 16.85
C MET A 92 -40.05 -33.10 18.38
N PRO A 93 -40.80 -32.17 19.02
CA PRO A 93 -40.95 -32.15 20.47
C PRO A 93 -41.69 -33.43 20.91
N ARG A 94 -41.18 -34.14 21.93
CA ARG A 94 -42.00 -35.11 22.67
C ARG A 94 -43.16 -34.34 23.31
N LEU A 95 -44.31 -34.31 22.64
CA LEU A 95 -45.52 -33.62 23.10
C LEU A 95 -46.06 -34.32 24.34
N SER A 96 -45.98 -33.65 25.50
CA SER A 96 -46.95 -33.83 26.57
C SER A 96 -48.24 -33.17 26.11
N ARG A 97 -49.28 -33.99 25.92
CA ARG A 97 -50.65 -33.60 25.58
C ARG A 97 -51.10 -32.48 26.52
N TYR A 98 -51.50 -31.33 25.98
CA TYR A 98 -52.74 -30.65 26.33
C TYR A 98 -52.98 -29.53 25.30
N ASP A 99 -54.05 -29.76 24.53
CA ASP A 99 -54.97 -28.82 23.88
C ASP A 99 -54.42 -27.84 22.84
N LEU A 100 -54.45 -28.18 21.55
CA LEU A 100 -55.58 -28.18 20.60
C LEU A 100 -55.94 -26.77 20.05
N LYS A 101 -55.89 -26.74 18.71
CA LYS A 101 -56.23 -25.78 17.63
C LYS A 101 -57.62 -25.10 17.75
N PRO A 102 -58.10 -24.19 16.85
CA PRO A 102 -57.62 -23.76 15.50
C PRO A 102 -57.60 -22.22 15.24
N VAL A 103 -56.73 -21.69 14.36
CA VAL A 103 -56.90 -21.36 12.91
C VAL A 103 -58.17 -20.56 12.54
N VAL A 104 -58.01 -19.33 12.03
CA VAL A 104 -58.63 -18.85 10.76
C VAL A 104 -57.74 -17.77 10.11
N ALA A 105 -57.53 -17.92 8.80
CA ALA A 105 -56.77 -17.04 7.91
C ALA A 105 -57.66 -16.04 7.15
N ARG A 106 -57.05 -14.99 6.56
CA ARG A 106 -57.44 -14.24 5.33
C ARG A 106 -56.55 -13.00 5.19
N SER A 107 -56.26 -12.40 4.04
CA SER A 107 -55.87 -12.77 2.66
C SER A 107 -55.50 -11.43 1.98
N ASP A 108 -54.64 -11.43 0.97
CA ASP A 108 -54.28 -10.24 0.16
C ASP A 108 -55.38 -9.87 -0.87
N GLU A 109 -55.26 -8.66 -1.47
CA GLU A 109 -56.03 -7.96 -2.55
C GLU A 109 -56.65 -6.63 -2.02
N GLU A 110 -56.58 -5.42 -2.62
CA GLU A 110 -56.59 -4.87 -4.00
C GLU A 110 -55.84 -3.49 -4.02
N ALA A 111 -55.01 -3.10 -5.00
CA ALA A 111 -55.25 -2.48 -6.33
C ALA A 111 -55.62 -0.97 -6.39
N ASP A 112 -54.71 -0.19 -7.00
CA ASP A 112 -54.84 0.93 -7.96
C ASP A 112 -55.55 2.29 -7.74
N ASN A 113 -54.73 3.34 -7.96
CA ASN A 113 -54.90 4.54 -8.79
C ASN A 113 -55.99 5.62 -8.54
N THR A 114 -55.53 6.86 -8.32
CA THR A 114 -55.97 8.05 -9.07
C THR A 114 -54.95 9.22 -8.97
N TYR A 115 -54.76 9.93 -10.09
CA TYR A 115 -53.77 10.99 -10.41
C TYR A 115 -54.55 12.31 -10.76
N PRO A 116 -53.92 13.41 -11.23
CA PRO A 116 -53.32 14.60 -10.58
C PRO A 116 -54.24 15.88 -10.59
N PRO A 117 -53.77 17.15 -10.35
CA PRO A 117 -53.03 17.97 -11.35
C PRO A 117 -51.97 18.98 -10.81
N GLN A 118 -51.30 19.65 -11.77
CA GLN A 118 -50.16 20.58 -11.70
C GLN A 118 -50.55 22.07 -11.53
N LEU A 119 -49.57 22.91 -11.12
CA LEU A 119 -49.17 24.32 -11.48
C LEU A 119 -50.27 25.33 -11.92
N GLU A 120 -50.34 26.63 -11.54
CA GLU A 120 -49.29 27.68 -11.48
C GLU A 120 -49.81 29.05 -10.90
N ARG A 121 -48.89 29.86 -10.34
CA ARG A 121 -48.68 31.36 -10.35
C ARG A 121 -49.61 32.45 -9.73
N TRP A 122 -48.92 33.60 -9.50
CA TRP A 122 -49.32 35.03 -9.25
C TRP A 122 -49.44 35.54 -7.80
N ASP A 123 -49.04 36.76 -7.40
CA ASP A 123 -48.18 37.83 -7.96
C ASP A 123 -47.77 38.78 -6.81
N LYS A 124 -46.92 39.77 -7.13
CA LYS A 124 -46.36 40.86 -6.29
C LYS A 124 -47.40 41.77 -5.61
N ASP A 125 -47.02 42.36 -4.47
CA ASP A 125 -47.04 43.83 -4.31
C ASP A 125 -46.13 44.32 -3.16
N LEU A 126 -45.50 45.47 -3.40
CA LEU A 126 -44.54 46.20 -2.56
C LEU A 126 -45.24 47.35 -1.81
N VAL A 127 -44.65 47.77 -0.68
CA VAL A 127 -44.20 49.17 -0.36
C VAL A 127 -44.32 49.52 1.14
N ALA A 128 -43.15 49.71 1.75
CA ALA A 128 -42.63 50.67 2.75
C ALA A 128 -43.52 51.39 3.82
N VAL A 129 -42.97 51.56 5.05
CA VAL A 129 -42.34 52.81 5.58
C VAL A 129 -42.22 52.80 7.15
N ALA A 130 -41.04 53.28 7.62
CA ALA A 130 -40.65 53.96 8.90
C ALA A 130 -40.67 53.30 10.31
N MET A 131 -39.45 53.11 10.84
CA MET A 131 -38.79 53.61 12.10
C MET A 131 -39.66 54.40 13.13
N PRO A 132 -39.39 54.33 14.47
CA PRO A 132 -38.18 54.97 15.04
C PRO A 132 -37.53 54.38 16.32
N HIS A 133 -36.25 54.75 16.45
CA HIS A 133 -35.43 54.84 17.67
C HIS A 133 -36.01 55.86 18.67
N LEU A 134 -35.79 55.64 19.96
CA LEU A 134 -35.93 56.67 21.00
C LEU A 134 -34.75 56.60 21.98
N SER A 135 -33.93 57.65 21.91
CA SER A 135 -33.06 58.16 22.98
C SER A 135 -33.88 59.06 23.92
N LEU A 136 -33.40 59.29 25.15
CA LEU A 136 -33.45 60.58 25.87
C LEU A 136 -32.73 60.48 27.23
N SER A 137 -32.08 61.59 27.59
CA SER A 137 -31.20 61.82 28.76
C SER A 137 -31.96 62.57 29.91
N PRO A 138 -31.35 62.84 31.09
CA PRO A 138 -31.97 63.15 32.41
C PRO A 138 -32.30 64.68 32.58
N PRO A 139 -32.75 65.28 33.74
CA PRO A 139 -32.50 64.93 35.16
C PRO A 139 -33.56 65.31 36.26
N SER A 140 -33.18 65.04 37.53
CA SER A 140 -33.41 65.85 38.75
C SER A 140 -34.44 65.41 39.83
N THR A 141 -34.22 66.03 41.00
CA THR A 141 -34.34 65.65 42.42
C THR A 141 -35.70 65.76 43.13
N GLN A 142 -35.81 64.98 44.22
CA GLN A 142 -36.40 65.24 45.55
C GLN A 142 -37.85 64.82 45.93
N SER A 143 -37.92 64.29 47.17
CA SER A 143 -39.00 64.32 48.18
C SER A 143 -40.11 63.24 48.09
N ARG A 144 -40.03 62.14 48.85
CA ARG A 144 -40.50 61.92 50.25
C ARG A 144 -42.03 61.75 50.38
N ASN A 145 -42.49 60.49 50.50
CA ASN A 145 -43.25 59.98 51.65
C ASN A 145 -43.71 58.53 51.44
N GLN A 146 -43.31 57.68 52.39
CA GLN A 146 -43.80 56.32 52.60
C GLN A 146 -45.27 56.36 53.04
N CYS A 147 -46.14 55.62 52.36
CA CYS A 147 -47.24 54.89 53.02
C CYS A 147 -47.89 53.86 52.07
N VAL A 148 -47.12 52.90 51.53
CA VAL A 148 -47.70 51.71 50.84
C VAL A 148 -46.70 50.53 50.97
N ALA A 149 -46.51 50.00 52.18
CA ALA A 149 -45.57 48.89 52.40
C ALA A 149 -46.22 47.51 52.60
N GLU A 150 -47.53 47.40 52.80
CA GLU A 150 -48.16 46.09 53.08
C GLU A 150 -48.92 45.48 51.89
N SER A 151 -49.26 46.23 50.83
CA SER A 151 -49.89 45.68 49.61
C SER A 151 -48.90 45.29 48.50
N ALA A 152 -47.64 45.73 48.58
CA ALA A 152 -46.60 45.41 47.60
C ALA A 152 -45.91 44.05 47.87
N ILE A 153 -45.87 43.61 49.14
CA ILE A 153 -45.21 42.36 49.55
C ILE A 153 -46.01 41.13 49.09
N THR A 154 -47.34 41.20 49.09
CA THR A 154 -48.23 40.14 48.59
C THR A 154 -48.25 40.05 47.05
N ALA A 155 -48.17 41.19 46.34
CA ALA A 155 -48.07 41.21 44.87
C ALA A 155 -46.70 40.74 44.36
N GLY A 156 -45.60 41.08 45.07
CA GLY A 156 -44.25 40.61 44.78
C GLY A 156 -44.08 39.11 45.00
N HIS A 157 -44.64 38.56 46.08
CA HIS A 157 -44.63 37.12 46.33
C HIS A 157 -45.43 36.33 45.29
N SER A 158 -46.59 36.84 44.83
CA SER A 158 -47.39 36.19 43.79
C SER A 158 -46.67 36.15 42.44
N LYS A 159 -46.03 37.26 42.00
CA LYS A 159 -45.21 37.29 40.78
C LYS A 159 -43.99 36.37 40.87
N THR A 160 -43.34 36.32 42.03
CA THR A 160 -42.16 35.46 42.26
C THR A 160 -42.54 33.98 42.30
N LEU A 161 -43.69 33.62 42.87
CA LEU A 161 -44.24 32.26 42.86
C LEU A 161 -44.64 31.79 41.46
N VAL A 162 -45.23 32.68 40.64
CA VAL A 162 -45.54 32.40 39.24
C VAL A 162 -44.25 32.20 38.43
N GLN A 163 -43.23 33.04 38.64
CA GLN A 163 -41.92 32.90 38.02
C GLN A 163 -41.25 31.58 38.44
N LEU A 164 -41.25 31.24 39.74
CA LEU A 164 -40.75 29.97 40.27
C LEU A 164 -41.48 28.74 39.70
N ARG A 165 -42.81 28.82 39.52
CA ARG A 165 -43.60 27.76 38.84
C ARG A 165 -43.21 27.62 37.38
N LYS A 166 -43.06 28.73 36.63
CA LYS A 166 -42.60 28.71 35.23
C LYS A 166 -41.19 28.13 35.12
N THR A 167 -40.28 28.54 36.01
CA THR A 167 -38.91 28.02 36.04
C THR A 167 -38.88 26.53 36.43
N ARG A 168 -39.67 26.09 37.41
CA ARG A 168 -39.81 24.67 37.76
C ARG A 168 -40.39 23.84 36.61
N GLN A 169 -41.38 24.36 35.87
CA GLN A 169 -41.89 23.71 34.66
C GLN A 169 -40.84 23.66 33.55
N CYS A 170 -40.06 24.72 33.34
CA CYS A 170 -38.97 24.73 32.37
C CYS A 170 -37.88 23.69 32.73
N VAL A 171 -37.45 23.67 34.00
CA VAL A 171 -36.49 22.68 34.51
C VAL A 171 -37.03 21.27 34.42
N SER A 172 -38.33 21.05 34.69
CA SER A 172 -38.98 19.74 34.51
C SER A 172 -38.99 19.30 33.05
N ARG A 173 -39.34 20.20 32.12
CA ARG A 173 -39.30 19.94 30.67
C ARG A 173 -37.87 19.66 30.18
N GLN A 174 -36.88 20.41 30.66
CA GLN A 174 -35.47 20.19 30.35
C GLN A 174 -34.97 18.85 30.92
N ARG A 175 -35.32 18.51 32.17
CA ARG A 175 -34.99 17.21 32.77
C ARG A 175 -35.63 16.04 32.02
N ALA A 176 -36.90 16.18 31.60
CA ALA A 176 -37.58 15.17 30.78
C ALA A 176 -36.90 15.00 29.41
N THR A 177 -36.47 16.11 28.79
CA THR A 177 -35.72 16.10 27.53
C THR A 177 -34.35 15.45 27.69
N ILE A 178 -33.61 15.77 28.75
CA ILE A 178 -32.33 15.14 29.09
C ILE A 178 -32.52 13.65 29.32
N LYS A 179 -33.56 13.23 30.04
CA LYS A 179 -33.86 11.81 30.29
C LYS A 179 -34.21 11.07 28.98
N ARG A 180 -34.96 11.72 28.06
CA ARG A 180 -35.24 11.21 26.71
C ARG A 180 -33.95 11.07 25.88
N LEU A 181 -33.08 12.07 25.88
CA LEU A 181 -31.81 12.06 25.16
C LEU A 181 -30.86 11.00 25.75
N GLN A 182 -30.79 10.86 27.07
CA GLN A 182 -30.01 9.82 27.75
C GLN A 182 -30.54 8.41 27.42
N GLN A 183 -31.86 8.21 27.36
CA GLN A 183 -32.44 6.95 26.89
C GLN A 183 -32.14 6.69 25.40
N GLN A 184 -32.14 7.71 24.54
CA GLN A 184 -31.75 7.57 23.14
C GLN A 184 -30.26 7.27 22.98
N ILE A 185 -29.39 7.83 23.82
CA ILE A 185 -27.95 7.53 23.88
C ILE A 185 -27.72 6.11 24.40
N CYS A 186 -28.43 5.66 25.43
CA CYS A 186 -28.36 4.28 25.91
C CYS A 186 -28.86 3.29 24.85
N LYS A 187 -29.96 3.60 24.15
CA LYS A 187 -30.43 2.82 23.00
C LYS A 187 -29.42 2.82 21.85
N ALA A 188 -28.73 3.93 21.58
CA ALA A 188 -27.66 3.99 20.58
C ALA A 188 -26.40 3.22 21.02
N LYS A 189 -26.05 3.24 22.31
CA LYS A 189 -24.97 2.44 22.91
C LYS A 189 -25.28 0.95 22.92
N ALA A 190 -26.56 0.55 22.95
CA ALA A 190 -26.99 -0.84 22.80
C ALA A 190 -26.81 -1.39 21.37
N ILE A 191 -26.68 -0.52 20.35
CA ILE A 191 -26.31 -0.87 18.96
C ILE A 191 -24.77 -1.04 18.87
N LYS A 192 -24.18 -1.78 19.82
CA LYS A 192 -22.73 -2.02 19.90
C LYS A 192 -22.27 -3.28 19.14
N PHE A 193 -23.18 -4.05 18.54
CA PHE A 193 -22.89 -5.33 17.89
C PHE A 193 -23.12 -5.33 16.36
N GLY A 194 -22.69 -4.26 15.67
CA GLY A 194 -22.66 -4.20 14.20
C GLY A 194 -21.37 -3.55 13.72
N SER A 195 -20.89 -3.91 12.52
CA SER A 195 -19.60 -3.48 11.95
C SER A 195 -19.35 -1.97 12.16
N THR A 196 -18.10 -1.62 12.51
CA THR A 196 -17.60 -0.26 12.79
C THR A 196 -17.95 0.76 11.70
N THR A 197 -18.13 0.32 10.45
CA THR A 197 -18.45 1.17 9.29
C THR A 197 -19.90 1.66 9.29
N MET A 198 -20.86 0.79 9.61
CA MET A 198 -22.29 1.16 9.72
C MET A 198 -22.56 2.08 10.92
N ARG A 199 -21.76 1.95 12.00
CA ARG A 199 -21.82 2.83 13.18
C ARG A 199 -21.49 4.29 12.84
N ARG A 200 -20.52 4.53 11.95
CA ARG A 200 -20.13 5.89 11.50
C ARG A 200 -21.20 6.52 10.59
N MET A 201 -21.85 5.72 9.74
CA MET A 201 -22.92 6.19 8.87
C MET A 201 -24.22 6.49 9.63
N ALA A 202 -24.61 5.65 10.59
CA ALA A 202 -25.84 5.84 11.39
C ALA A 202 -25.71 6.90 12.50
N SER A 203 -24.50 7.17 13.02
CA SER A 203 -24.28 8.29 13.94
C SER A 203 -24.25 9.64 13.20
N ASN A 204 -23.88 9.64 11.92
CA ASN A 204 -24.00 10.79 11.05
C ASN A 204 -25.45 11.08 10.61
N SER A 205 -26.31 10.07 10.46
CA SER A 205 -27.73 10.28 10.10
C SER A 205 -28.60 10.94 11.17
N ARG A 206 -28.24 10.85 12.46
CA ARG A 206 -28.92 11.64 13.52
C ARG A 206 -28.36 13.05 13.67
N LYS A 207 -27.10 13.28 13.31
CA LYS A 207 -26.54 14.63 13.12
C LYS A 207 -27.18 15.33 11.91
N LEU A 208 -27.60 14.58 10.88
CA LEU A 208 -28.15 15.10 9.63
C LEU A 208 -29.46 15.90 9.80
N HIS A 209 -30.35 15.56 10.73
CA HIS A 209 -31.59 16.32 10.94
C HIS A 209 -31.42 17.66 11.68
N PHE A 210 -30.37 17.80 12.50
CA PHE A 210 -30.14 19.03 13.29
C PHE A 210 -29.19 20.01 12.59
N ILE A 211 -28.36 19.53 11.65
CA ILE A 211 -27.32 20.33 10.96
C ILE A 211 -27.82 20.97 9.66
N ALA A 212 -28.92 20.49 9.08
CA ALA A 212 -29.47 20.99 7.81
C ALA A 212 -29.81 22.50 7.82
N ALA A 213 -29.98 23.13 8.99
CA ALA A 213 -30.37 24.55 9.10
C ALA A 213 -29.19 25.54 9.24
N ARG A 214 -27.96 25.11 9.55
CA ARG A 214 -26.81 26.00 9.81
C ARG A 214 -25.52 25.34 9.35
N GLY A 215 -25.02 25.72 8.17
CA GLY A 215 -23.87 25.09 7.49
C GLY A 215 -22.77 24.49 8.37
N MET A 216 -22.30 23.29 8.00
CA MET A 216 -21.34 22.51 8.79
C MET A 216 -19.91 23.05 8.63
N ARG A 217 -19.20 23.27 9.76
CA ARG A 217 -17.75 23.49 9.77
C ARG A 217 -17.03 22.16 9.83
N TRP A 218 -16.22 21.86 8.82
CA TRP A 218 -15.43 20.63 8.73
C TRP A 218 -14.16 20.73 9.56
N SER A 219 -13.84 19.66 10.30
CA SER A 219 -12.52 19.55 10.91
C SER A 219 -11.46 19.36 9.82
N LYS A 220 -10.20 19.63 10.16
CA LYS A 220 -9.08 19.36 9.25
C LYS A 220 -8.95 17.85 8.93
N ASP A 221 -9.33 16.97 9.86
CA ASP A 221 -9.29 15.51 9.64
C ASP A 221 -10.37 15.06 8.67
N ASP A 222 -11.58 15.61 8.82
CA ASP A 222 -12.69 15.35 7.90
C ASP A 222 -12.33 15.80 6.48
N LEU A 223 -11.73 16.98 6.34
CA LEU A 223 -11.25 17.48 5.04
C LEU A 223 -10.17 16.58 4.46
N THR A 224 -9.20 16.13 5.28
CA THR A 224 -8.12 15.24 4.82
C THR A 224 -8.67 13.91 4.33
N ALA A 225 -9.56 13.28 5.09
CA ALA A 225 -10.22 12.03 4.71
C ALA A 225 -11.07 12.20 3.45
N ALA A 226 -11.79 13.32 3.33
CA ALA A 226 -12.58 13.64 2.15
C ALA A 226 -11.70 13.88 0.91
N ILE A 227 -10.55 14.55 1.05
CA ILE A 227 -9.57 14.71 -0.05
C ILE A 227 -9.04 13.34 -0.48
N ARG A 228 -8.69 12.42 0.43
CA ARG A 228 -8.24 11.06 0.07
C ARG A 228 -9.32 10.29 -0.69
N LEU A 229 -10.55 10.29 -0.17
CA LEU A 229 -11.67 9.62 -0.83
C LEU A 229 -11.94 10.19 -2.23
N HIS A 230 -11.93 11.52 -2.35
CA HIS A 230 -12.03 12.20 -3.64
C HIS A 230 -10.83 11.92 -4.55
N HIS A 231 -9.63 11.72 -3.99
CA HIS A 231 -8.42 11.39 -4.75
C HIS A 231 -8.52 10.01 -5.40
N LYS A 232 -9.04 9.03 -4.67
CA LYS A 232 -9.25 7.68 -5.16
C LYS A 232 -10.33 7.63 -6.24
N SER A 233 -11.48 8.29 -6.03
CA SER A 233 -12.51 8.36 -7.05
C SER A 233 -13.44 9.57 -6.86
N PRO A 234 -13.32 10.62 -7.70
CA PRO A 234 -14.26 11.74 -7.70
C PRO A 234 -15.69 11.30 -8.04
N ALA A 235 -15.86 10.26 -8.86
CA ALA A 235 -17.17 9.71 -9.21
C ALA A 235 -17.83 9.04 -7.99
N ALA A 236 -17.10 8.17 -7.28
CA ALA A 236 -17.60 7.56 -6.05
C ALA A 236 -17.87 8.62 -4.97
N TYR A 237 -17.01 9.63 -4.84
CA TYR A 237 -17.23 10.74 -3.91
C TYR A 237 -18.55 11.49 -4.19
N ARG A 238 -18.84 11.79 -5.47
CA ARG A 238 -20.10 12.41 -5.88
C ARG A 238 -21.31 11.53 -5.60
N MET A 239 -21.22 10.23 -5.88
CA MET A 239 -22.27 9.25 -5.58
C MET A 239 -22.55 9.18 -4.07
N LEU A 240 -21.50 9.05 -3.26
CA LEU A 240 -21.60 9.00 -1.79
C LEU A 240 -22.23 10.28 -1.21
N ARG A 241 -21.92 11.43 -1.80
CA ARG A 241 -22.43 12.73 -1.34
C ARG A 241 -23.87 13.01 -1.82
N LYS A 242 -24.17 12.75 -3.09
CA LYS A 242 -25.47 13.09 -3.71
C LYS A 242 -26.50 11.99 -3.51
N ASP A 243 -26.15 10.75 -3.88
CA ASP A 243 -27.10 9.64 -3.94
C ASP A 243 -27.28 9.01 -2.57
N TRP A 244 -26.18 8.83 -1.83
CA TRP A 244 -26.21 8.25 -0.47
C TRP A 244 -26.33 9.30 0.64
N GLN A 245 -26.39 10.58 0.25
CA GLN A 245 -26.61 11.73 1.13
C GLN A 245 -25.67 11.76 2.36
N LEU A 246 -24.44 11.24 2.20
CA LEU A 246 -23.45 11.28 3.27
C LEU A 246 -22.99 12.73 3.50
N PRO A 247 -22.82 13.14 4.78
CA PRO A 247 -22.30 14.45 5.10
C PRO A 247 -20.81 14.50 4.74
N LEU A 248 -20.53 14.87 3.50
CA LEU A 248 -19.19 15.06 2.96
C LEU A 248 -19.01 16.51 2.51
N PRO A 249 -17.80 17.09 2.67
CA PRO A 249 -17.50 18.43 2.19
C PRO A 249 -17.84 18.62 0.70
N SER A 250 -18.18 19.84 0.30
CA SER A 250 -18.33 20.15 -1.12
C SER A 250 -16.98 20.07 -1.83
N GLU A 251 -16.98 19.75 -3.12
CA GLU A 251 -15.76 19.76 -3.93
C GLU A 251 -15.07 21.13 -3.91
N SER A 252 -15.82 22.24 -3.84
CA SER A 252 -15.26 23.58 -3.67
C SER A 252 -14.50 23.74 -2.36
N ALA A 253 -14.96 23.11 -1.27
CA ALA A 253 -14.24 23.11 0.00
C ALA A 253 -12.94 22.30 -0.08
N LEU A 254 -12.95 21.15 -0.78
CA LEU A 254 -11.75 20.37 -1.05
C LEU A 254 -10.75 21.16 -1.91
N LYS A 255 -11.22 21.74 -3.02
CA LYS A 255 -10.42 22.57 -3.94
C LYS A 255 -9.73 23.73 -3.21
N ARG A 256 -10.48 24.46 -2.38
CA ARG A 256 -9.96 25.57 -1.56
C ARG A 256 -8.84 25.13 -0.60
N ARG A 257 -8.87 23.89 -0.11
CA ARG A 257 -7.80 23.33 0.73
C ARG A 257 -6.59 22.91 -0.12
N THR A 258 -6.82 22.22 -1.23
CA THR A 258 -5.74 21.71 -2.08
C THR A 258 -5.00 22.81 -2.86
N CYS A 259 -5.67 23.90 -3.24
CA CYS A 259 -5.06 24.99 -4.01
C CYS A 259 -4.03 25.81 -3.23
N GLN A 260 -3.88 25.57 -1.92
CA GLN A 260 -2.83 26.18 -1.11
C GLN A 260 -1.44 25.64 -1.48
N PHE A 261 -1.38 24.41 -1.99
CA PHE A 261 -0.16 23.75 -2.42
C PHE A 261 0.11 24.05 -3.90
N PHE A 262 1.39 24.11 -4.29
CA PHE A 262 1.83 24.25 -5.69
C PHE A 262 1.03 25.31 -6.48
N LYS A 263 0.90 26.52 -5.93
CA LYS A 263 0.13 27.63 -6.55
C LYS A 263 0.72 28.03 -7.91
N SER A 264 2.05 28.05 -7.98
CA SER A 264 2.86 28.30 -9.16
C SER A 264 3.92 27.19 -9.31
N PRO A 265 4.50 27.03 -10.51
CA PRO A 265 5.72 26.25 -10.71
C PRO A 265 6.86 26.67 -9.77
N GLY A 266 7.80 25.75 -9.54
CA GLY A 266 8.93 25.91 -8.63
C GLY A 266 8.67 25.33 -7.24
N VAL A 267 9.43 25.84 -6.27
CA VAL A 267 9.42 25.37 -4.87
C VAL A 267 8.11 25.77 -4.17
N CYS A 268 7.48 24.81 -3.50
CA CYS A 268 6.26 25.02 -2.74
C CYS A 268 6.54 25.41 -1.28
N SER A 269 6.50 26.71 -1.01
CA SER A 269 6.68 27.29 0.34
C SER A 269 5.70 26.72 1.38
N THR A 270 4.45 26.43 0.99
CA THR A 270 3.44 25.84 1.89
C THR A 270 3.86 24.44 2.33
N THR A 271 4.40 23.62 1.43
CA THR A 271 4.91 22.29 1.79
C THR A 271 6.10 22.40 2.74
N LEU A 272 7.06 23.27 2.44
CA LEU A 272 8.26 23.46 3.26
C LEU A 272 7.95 23.97 4.67
N MET A 273 7.02 24.91 4.81
CA MET A 273 6.56 25.40 6.11
C MET A 273 5.98 24.26 6.96
N LEU A 274 5.15 23.40 6.37
CA LEU A 274 4.55 22.27 7.08
C LEU A 274 5.57 21.18 7.42
N LEU A 275 6.56 20.96 6.55
CA LEU A 275 7.71 20.09 6.83
C LEU A 275 8.50 20.59 8.03
N LYS A 276 8.83 21.89 8.07
CA LYS A 276 9.52 22.54 9.19
C LYS A 276 8.79 22.30 10.51
N GLN A 277 7.47 22.50 10.53
CA GLN A 277 6.65 22.29 11.71
C GLN A 277 6.63 20.83 12.16
N LYS A 278 6.52 19.87 11.24
CA LYS A 278 6.50 18.44 11.58
C LYS A 278 7.84 17.96 12.15
N LEU A 279 8.94 18.37 11.52
CA LEU A 279 10.27 17.88 11.87
C LEU A 279 10.89 18.64 13.05
N ALA A 280 10.28 19.76 13.48
CA ALA A 280 10.73 20.52 14.64
C ALA A 280 10.76 19.70 15.94
N THR A 281 9.80 18.81 16.15
CA THR A 281 9.68 17.99 17.37
C THR A 281 10.42 16.66 17.30
N GLY A 282 10.95 16.28 16.13
CA GLY A 282 11.64 15.01 15.92
C GLY A 282 13.15 15.10 16.20
N PRO A 283 13.82 13.95 16.46
CA PRO A 283 15.28 13.86 16.50
C PRO A 283 15.97 14.42 15.26
N GLU A 284 17.19 14.93 15.42
CA GLU A 284 17.95 15.58 14.34
C GLU A 284 18.20 14.66 13.14
N HIS A 285 18.50 13.37 13.39
CA HIS A 285 18.71 12.38 12.32
C HIS A 285 17.48 12.24 11.40
N GLN A 286 16.26 12.56 11.86
CA GLN A 286 15.04 12.51 11.03
C GLN A 286 14.97 13.65 10.01
N ARG A 287 15.83 14.67 10.15
CA ARG A 287 15.97 15.81 9.24
C ARG A 287 17.04 15.57 8.17
N ILE A 288 17.65 14.38 8.14
CA ILE A 288 18.56 13.95 7.09
C ILE A 288 17.75 13.35 5.94
N ALA A 289 17.93 13.90 4.74
CA ALA A 289 17.14 13.52 3.58
C ALA A 289 17.99 13.41 2.29
N THR A 290 17.47 12.70 1.31
CA THR A 290 17.90 12.79 -0.09
C THR A 290 16.95 13.69 -0.88
N LEU A 291 17.47 14.32 -1.93
CA LEU A 291 16.74 15.11 -2.89
C LEU A 291 16.67 14.35 -4.21
N CYS A 292 15.48 13.93 -4.61
CA CYS A 292 15.26 13.13 -5.81
C CYS A 292 14.56 13.95 -6.89
N PHE A 293 15.04 13.88 -8.13
CA PHE A 293 14.41 14.48 -9.31
C PHE A 293 13.98 13.41 -10.31
N ASP A 294 12.78 13.55 -10.85
CA ASP A 294 12.30 12.74 -11.98
C ASP A 294 11.27 13.52 -12.81
N GLY A 295 11.08 13.11 -14.06
CA GLY A 295 10.13 13.68 -15.02
C GLY A 295 8.90 12.78 -15.25
N MET A 296 7.71 13.38 -15.21
CA MET A 296 6.49 12.74 -15.72
C MET A 296 6.13 13.32 -17.08
N SER A 297 6.00 12.47 -18.11
CA SER A 297 5.47 12.88 -19.40
C SER A 297 4.03 13.37 -19.29
N LEU A 298 3.73 14.48 -19.97
CA LEU A 298 2.42 15.12 -20.02
C LEU A 298 1.90 15.16 -21.46
N SER A 299 0.58 15.19 -21.59
CA SER A 299 -0.06 15.52 -22.87
C SER A 299 -0.05 17.04 -23.06
N PRO A 300 0.44 17.56 -24.21
CA PRO A 300 0.36 18.98 -24.55
C PRO A 300 -1.07 19.51 -24.40
N SER A 301 -1.25 20.57 -23.62
CA SER A 301 -2.55 21.21 -23.44
C SER A 301 -2.35 22.70 -23.19
N VAL A 302 -3.10 23.54 -23.89
CA VAL A 302 -3.11 24.99 -23.68
C VAL A 302 -4.47 25.39 -23.11
N ARG A 303 -4.47 26.19 -22.04
CA ARG A 303 -5.67 26.65 -21.36
C ARG A 303 -5.51 28.11 -20.96
N TYR A 304 -6.59 28.87 -21.05
CA TYR A 304 -6.64 30.24 -20.54
C TYR A 304 -7.17 30.25 -19.11
N ASP A 305 -6.37 30.77 -18.17
CA ASP A 305 -6.79 30.99 -16.78
C ASP A 305 -7.36 32.41 -16.64
N GLN A 306 -8.68 32.50 -16.67
CA GLN A 306 -9.42 33.77 -16.57
C GLN A 306 -9.13 34.54 -15.27
N HIS A 307 -8.75 33.86 -14.18
CA HIS A 307 -8.51 34.52 -12.89
C HIS A 307 -7.17 35.23 -12.84
N LYS A 308 -6.20 34.74 -13.60
CA LYS A 308 -4.84 35.28 -13.65
C LYS A 308 -4.55 36.02 -14.96
N ASP A 309 -5.48 35.96 -15.90
CA ASP A 309 -5.31 36.48 -17.25
C ASP A 309 -4.03 35.94 -17.92
N GLU A 310 -3.81 34.62 -17.81
CA GLU A 310 -2.61 33.97 -18.35
C GLU A 310 -2.95 32.75 -19.22
N VAL A 311 -2.17 32.54 -20.28
CA VAL A 311 -2.23 31.32 -21.09
C VAL A 311 -1.27 30.29 -20.50
N ILE A 312 -1.83 29.24 -19.91
CA ILE A 312 -1.11 28.12 -19.32
C ILE A 312 -0.91 27.04 -20.38
N GLY A 313 0.27 26.44 -20.44
CA GLY A 313 0.55 25.30 -21.33
C GLY A 313 1.79 25.46 -22.20
N PHE A 314 2.42 26.63 -22.14
CA PHE A 314 3.70 26.89 -22.82
C PHE A 314 4.86 26.94 -21.84
N ASP A 315 5.98 26.39 -22.27
CA ASP A 315 7.24 26.42 -21.54
C ASP A 315 7.86 27.81 -21.61
N THR A 316 8.03 28.44 -20.45
CA THR A 316 8.64 29.77 -20.31
C THR A 316 10.12 29.69 -19.91
N SER A 317 10.68 28.49 -19.71
CA SER A 317 12.07 28.31 -19.27
C SER A 317 13.10 28.52 -20.39
N SER A 318 12.69 28.41 -21.66
CA SER A 318 13.59 28.49 -22.82
C SER A 318 13.61 29.85 -23.53
N SER A 319 13.04 30.90 -22.95
CA SER A 319 13.01 32.23 -23.57
C SER A 319 14.33 32.98 -23.33
N THR A 320 15.33 32.72 -24.16
CA THR A 320 16.43 33.68 -24.36
C THR A 320 15.87 34.92 -25.05
N GLU A 321 16.30 36.10 -24.57
CA GLU A 321 15.69 37.41 -24.85
C GLU A 321 15.69 37.84 -26.34
N ASN A 322 16.39 37.12 -27.25
CA ASN A 322 16.70 37.61 -28.60
C ASN A 322 16.31 36.69 -29.78
N ALA A 323 15.49 35.65 -29.58
CA ALA A 323 14.93 34.87 -30.70
C ALA A 323 13.41 34.92 -30.67
N GLN A 324 12.76 35.04 -31.84
CA GLN A 324 11.31 34.94 -32.00
C GLN A 324 10.73 33.92 -31.02
N ARG A 325 9.82 34.37 -30.14
CA ARG A 325 9.21 33.58 -29.06
C ARG A 325 8.42 32.40 -29.66
N VAL A 326 9.10 31.32 -30.02
CA VAL A 326 8.45 30.06 -30.36
C VAL A 326 7.99 29.45 -29.05
N LEU A 327 6.73 29.72 -28.69
CA LEU A 327 6.09 29.13 -27.53
C LEU A 327 5.99 27.62 -27.74
N LYS A 328 6.76 26.85 -26.96
CA LYS A 328 6.74 25.39 -27.04
C LYS A 328 5.76 24.83 -26.01
N PRO A 329 4.88 23.89 -26.40
CA PRO A 329 3.94 23.31 -25.44
C PRO A 329 4.69 22.47 -24.41
N ILE A 330 4.22 22.52 -23.16
CA ILE A 330 4.75 21.70 -22.07
C ILE A 330 4.45 20.22 -22.35
N THR A 331 5.48 19.39 -22.26
CA THR A 331 5.38 17.93 -22.48
C THR A 331 5.82 17.12 -21.28
N GLU A 332 6.35 17.78 -20.24
CA GLU A 332 6.95 17.11 -19.10
C GLU A 332 6.82 17.95 -17.83
N ALA A 333 6.66 17.28 -16.69
CA ALA A 333 6.76 17.91 -15.37
C ALA A 333 7.86 17.23 -14.57
N ILE A 334 8.94 17.96 -14.32
CA ILE A 334 10.04 17.52 -13.46
C ILE A 334 9.67 17.83 -12.01
N VAL A 335 9.73 16.84 -11.12
CA VAL A 335 9.32 16.96 -9.72
C VAL A 335 10.53 16.72 -8.82
N ALA A 336 10.70 17.60 -7.82
CA ALA A 336 11.67 17.40 -6.76
C ALA A 336 10.99 16.84 -5.50
N VAL A 337 11.52 15.75 -4.96
CA VAL A 337 11.00 15.06 -3.78
C VAL A 337 12.11 14.95 -2.74
N LEU A 338 11.80 15.34 -1.50
CA LEU A 338 12.64 15.01 -0.34
C LEU A 338 12.23 13.66 0.22
N ARG A 339 13.23 12.83 0.56
CA ARG A 339 13.05 11.51 1.17
C ARG A 339 13.90 11.42 2.43
N GLY A 340 13.28 11.17 3.59
CA GLY A 340 14.01 10.92 4.83
C GLY A 340 14.83 9.63 4.74
N VAL A 341 16.07 9.67 5.23
CA VAL A 341 16.99 8.52 5.18
C VAL A 341 16.81 7.60 6.38
N SER A 342 16.81 8.17 7.59
CA SER A 342 16.57 7.43 8.83
C SER A 342 15.07 7.21 9.09
N ALA A 343 14.25 8.21 8.78
CA ALA A 343 12.82 8.20 9.01
C ALA A 343 12.05 7.98 7.71
N ASN A 344 11.07 7.08 7.75
CA ASN A 344 10.32 6.67 6.57
C ASN A 344 9.24 7.70 6.16
N TRP A 345 9.69 8.83 5.62
CA TRP A 345 8.82 9.87 5.04
C TRP A 345 9.31 10.31 3.66
N LYS A 346 8.41 10.75 2.78
CA LYS A 346 8.77 11.45 1.54
C LYS A 346 7.79 12.59 1.24
N GLN A 347 8.23 13.61 0.54
CA GLN A 347 7.40 14.78 0.24
C GLN A 347 7.86 15.49 -1.04
N ALA A 348 6.94 15.68 -1.98
CA ALA A 348 7.20 16.54 -3.14
C ALA A 348 7.32 18.00 -2.68
N ILE A 349 8.41 18.66 -3.03
CA ILE A 349 8.71 20.04 -2.62
C ILE A 349 8.68 21.03 -3.79
N ALA A 350 8.89 20.59 -5.03
CA ALA A 350 8.86 21.45 -6.20
C ALA A 350 8.34 20.72 -7.45
N TYR A 351 7.82 21.46 -8.42
CA TYR A 351 7.60 20.95 -9.77
C TYR A 351 7.95 22.00 -10.83
N TYR A 352 8.44 21.55 -11.97
CA TYR A 352 8.91 22.38 -13.07
C TYR A 352 8.32 21.86 -14.38
N PRO A 353 7.29 22.52 -14.93
CA PRO A 353 6.71 22.14 -16.21
C PRO A 353 7.60 22.66 -17.35
N VAL A 354 7.99 21.77 -18.26
CA VAL A 354 8.94 22.07 -19.34
C VAL A 354 8.58 21.37 -20.65
N HIS A 355 9.16 21.84 -21.74
CA HIS A 355 9.20 21.14 -23.01
C HIS A 355 10.41 20.19 -23.02
N ARG A 356 10.16 18.92 -22.75
CA ARG A 356 11.12 17.78 -22.72
C ARG A 356 12.19 17.85 -21.63
N THR A 357 12.79 19.00 -21.35
CA THR A 357 13.89 19.10 -20.37
C THR A 357 14.03 20.52 -19.81
N LEU A 358 14.52 20.62 -18.57
CA LEU A 358 15.01 21.86 -17.95
C LEU A 358 16.32 22.38 -18.60
N GLY A 359 17.01 21.54 -19.37
CA GLY A 359 18.38 21.81 -19.81
C GLY A 359 19.37 21.81 -18.64
N GLN A 360 20.67 21.98 -18.94
CA GLN A 360 21.72 21.93 -17.92
C GLN A 360 21.62 23.10 -16.93
N SER A 361 21.41 24.33 -17.42
CA SER A 361 21.32 25.53 -16.57
C SER A 361 20.05 25.53 -15.72
N GLY A 362 18.90 25.19 -16.30
CA GLY A 362 17.64 25.10 -15.57
C GLY A 362 17.66 23.99 -14.52
N PHE A 363 18.29 22.85 -14.81
CA PHE A 363 18.45 21.77 -13.83
C PHE A 363 19.40 22.15 -12.69
N ALA A 364 20.53 22.83 -12.98
CA ALA A 364 21.42 23.36 -11.96
C ALA A 364 20.70 24.35 -11.02
N ALA A 365 19.95 25.30 -11.60
CA ALA A 365 19.14 26.24 -10.84
C ALA A 365 18.05 25.54 -10.01
N ALA A 366 17.41 24.49 -10.53
CA ALA A 366 16.43 23.72 -9.78
C ALA A 366 17.04 22.99 -8.57
N ILE A 367 18.24 22.40 -8.73
CA ILE A 367 19.00 21.77 -7.64
C ILE A 367 19.32 22.81 -6.57
N GLU A 368 19.94 23.93 -6.96
CA GLU A 368 20.35 24.99 -6.03
C GLU A 368 19.16 25.54 -5.25
N ASN A 369 18.06 25.91 -5.94
CA ASN A 369 16.84 26.39 -5.30
C ASN A 369 16.25 25.39 -4.29
N CYS A 370 16.25 24.09 -4.61
CA CYS A 370 15.75 23.06 -3.71
C CYS A 370 16.68 22.85 -2.50
N LEU A 371 18.00 22.93 -2.69
CA LEU A 371 18.99 22.82 -1.61
C LEU A 371 18.88 24.00 -0.64
N HIS A 372 18.84 25.23 -1.14
CA HIS A 372 18.62 26.43 -0.32
C HIS A 372 17.32 26.31 0.49
N ALA A 373 16.20 26.04 -0.20
CA ALA A 373 14.90 26.00 0.46
C ALA A 373 14.76 24.87 1.48
N SER A 374 15.48 23.75 1.30
CA SER A 374 15.56 22.65 2.27
C SER A 374 16.43 23.03 3.48
N HIS A 375 17.55 23.71 3.24
CA HIS A 375 18.46 24.17 4.29
C HIS A 375 17.79 25.20 5.22
N ASP A 376 17.02 26.15 4.68
CA ASP A 376 16.33 27.20 5.44
C ASP A 376 15.28 26.66 6.44
N ILE A 377 14.78 25.44 6.19
CA ILE A 377 13.86 24.74 7.09
C ILE A 377 14.55 23.73 8.01
N GLY A 378 15.89 23.65 7.98
CA GLY A 378 16.70 22.79 8.83
C GLY A 378 16.76 21.33 8.37
N ILE A 379 16.49 21.05 7.08
CA ILE A 379 16.65 19.71 6.50
C ILE A 379 18.03 19.63 5.85
N ARG A 380 18.82 18.63 6.24
CA ARG A 380 20.14 18.36 5.66
C ARG A 380 19.99 17.39 4.49
N VAL A 381 20.21 17.89 3.28
CA VAL A 381 20.27 17.06 2.08
C VAL A 381 21.67 16.46 1.96
N ILE A 382 21.76 15.12 1.97
CA ILE A 382 23.05 14.39 1.89
C ILE A 382 23.33 13.79 0.52
N ALA A 383 22.29 13.59 -0.30
CA ALA A 383 22.45 13.07 -1.64
C ALA A 383 21.42 13.67 -2.60
N LEU A 384 21.85 13.84 -3.85
CA LEU A 384 21.04 14.13 -5.02
C LEU A 384 20.85 12.83 -5.81
N VAL A 385 19.59 12.45 -6.05
CA VAL A 385 19.21 11.27 -6.84
C VAL A 385 18.53 11.71 -8.13
N ALA A 386 19.00 11.24 -9.28
CA ALA A 386 18.43 11.60 -10.58
C ALA A 386 18.61 10.49 -11.63
N ASP A 387 17.85 10.57 -12.73
CA ASP A 387 17.95 9.64 -13.87
C ASP A 387 19.11 10.02 -14.81
N GLN A 388 19.38 9.17 -15.79
CA GLN A 388 20.36 9.34 -16.86
C GLN A 388 19.79 10.10 -18.06
N GLU A 389 18.84 11.01 -17.85
CA GLU A 389 18.42 11.93 -18.90
C GLU A 389 19.66 12.66 -19.43
N THR A 390 19.76 12.85 -20.75
CA THR A 390 21.01 13.25 -21.39
C THR A 390 21.51 14.61 -20.91
N THR A 391 20.63 15.58 -20.67
CA THR A 391 21.01 16.90 -20.15
C THR A 391 21.33 16.88 -18.65
N GLN A 392 20.57 16.12 -17.85
CA GLN A 392 20.86 15.94 -16.43
C GLN A 392 22.22 15.26 -16.22
N TRP A 393 22.47 14.15 -16.92
CA TRP A 393 23.74 13.45 -16.87
C TRP A 393 24.91 14.32 -17.36
N ALA A 394 24.72 15.11 -18.42
CA ALA A 394 25.76 16.02 -18.90
C ALA A 394 26.16 17.06 -17.85
N LEU A 395 25.22 17.56 -17.06
CA LEU A 395 25.52 18.43 -15.92
C LEU A 395 26.25 17.66 -14.81
N LEU A 396 25.66 16.56 -14.34
CA LEU A 396 26.17 15.80 -13.20
C LEU A 396 27.58 15.26 -13.45
N SER A 397 27.85 14.69 -14.62
CA SER A 397 29.18 14.17 -15.00
C SER A 397 30.26 15.24 -15.13
N ARG A 398 29.90 16.53 -15.17
CA ARG A 398 30.84 17.65 -15.09
C ARG A 398 31.07 18.12 -13.66
N MET A 399 30.12 17.86 -12.76
CA MET A 399 30.18 18.30 -11.36
C MET A 399 30.90 17.30 -10.47
N VAL A 400 30.82 16.00 -10.78
CA VAL A 400 31.34 14.92 -9.93
C VAL A 400 31.99 13.81 -10.74
N SER A 401 32.81 13.00 -10.07
CA SER A 401 33.44 11.81 -10.64
C SER A 401 33.47 10.67 -9.63
N PRO A 402 33.76 9.41 -10.03
CA PRO A 402 33.88 8.31 -9.06
C PRO A 402 34.97 8.52 -7.99
N SER A 403 35.97 9.37 -8.24
CA SER A 403 37.01 9.71 -7.24
C SER A 403 36.61 10.88 -6.32
N ALA A 404 35.61 11.65 -6.72
CA ALA A 404 35.03 12.75 -5.95
C ALA A 404 33.50 12.75 -6.18
N PRO A 405 32.78 11.79 -5.57
CA PRO A 405 31.41 11.45 -5.95
C PRO A 405 30.35 12.37 -5.33
N PHE A 406 30.75 13.58 -4.92
CA PHE A 406 29.92 14.60 -4.29
C PHE A 406 30.32 16.00 -4.74
N PHE A 407 29.37 16.92 -4.66
CA PHE A 407 29.64 18.36 -4.74
C PHE A 407 29.36 19.02 -3.38
N ARG A 408 29.80 20.27 -3.20
CA ARG A 408 29.61 21.01 -1.95
C ARG A 408 28.23 21.68 -1.95
N HIS A 409 27.47 21.52 -0.87
CA HIS A 409 26.21 22.23 -0.70
C HIS A 409 26.44 23.75 -0.77
N PRO A 410 25.63 24.53 -1.50
CA PRO A 410 25.87 25.96 -1.74
C PRO A 410 25.79 26.88 -0.50
N VAL A 411 25.47 26.32 0.68
CA VAL A 411 25.27 27.06 1.93
C VAL A 411 26.09 26.44 3.04
N SER A 412 25.80 25.17 3.36
CA SER A 412 26.50 24.48 4.44
C SER A 412 27.91 23.99 4.08
N LEU A 413 28.27 23.98 2.79
CA LEU A 413 29.52 23.41 2.26
C LEU A 413 29.74 21.92 2.61
N LYS A 414 28.74 21.26 3.21
CA LYS A 414 28.76 19.81 3.46
C LYS A 414 28.63 19.05 2.12
N PRO A 415 29.20 17.83 2.03
CA PRO A 415 29.10 17.03 0.82
C PRO A 415 27.64 16.64 0.49
N VAL A 416 27.28 16.75 -0.78
CA VAL A 416 26.05 16.22 -1.38
C VAL A 416 26.44 15.20 -2.43
N TYR A 417 26.26 13.92 -2.11
CA TYR A 417 26.63 12.81 -2.98
C TYR A 417 25.67 12.70 -4.17
N VAL A 418 26.16 12.25 -5.33
CA VAL A 418 25.32 12.09 -6.53
C VAL A 418 25.08 10.62 -6.81
N ILE A 419 23.83 10.19 -6.69
CA ILE A 419 23.42 8.81 -6.96
C ILE A 419 22.53 8.82 -8.19
N VAL A 420 22.76 7.89 -9.10
CA VAL A 420 22.00 7.75 -10.34
C VAL A 420 21.06 6.56 -10.22
N ASP A 421 19.92 6.60 -10.91
CA ASP A 421 18.94 5.52 -10.86
C ASP A 421 19.50 4.16 -11.32
N ILE A 422 19.78 3.29 -10.34
CA ILE A 422 20.39 1.97 -10.52
C ILE A 422 19.48 0.99 -11.28
N PRO A 423 18.19 0.85 -10.96
CA PRO A 423 17.19 0.19 -11.81
C PRO A 423 17.31 0.50 -13.30
N HIS A 424 17.40 1.79 -13.68
CA HIS A 424 17.61 2.19 -15.07
C HIS A 424 18.96 1.76 -15.62
N CYS A 425 20.02 1.85 -14.81
CA CYS A 425 21.34 1.35 -15.20
C CYS A 425 21.33 -0.16 -15.51
N LEU A 426 20.65 -0.97 -14.70
CA LEU A 426 20.53 -2.43 -14.88
C LEU A 426 19.83 -2.78 -16.19
N LYS A 427 18.71 -2.09 -16.46
CA LYS A 427 17.98 -2.18 -17.74
C LYS A 427 18.89 -1.86 -18.93
N ASN A 428 19.70 -0.81 -18.83
CA ASN A 428 20.63 -0.41 -19.88
C ASN A 428 21.77 -1.43 -20.07
N LEU A 429 22.29 -2.02 -18.99
CA LEU A 429 23.29 -3.08 -19.04
C LEU A 429 22.76 -4.34 -19.73
N ARG A 430 21.55 -4.80 -19.38
CA ARG A 430 20.89 -5.90 -20.08
C ARG A 430 20.75 -5.61 -21.57
N ASN A 431 20.26 -4.41 -21.93
CA ASN A 431 20.13 -4.00 -23.33
C ASN A 431 21.49 -3.92 -24.05
N ALA A 432 22.57 -3.60 -23.34
CA ALA A 432 23.92 -3.61 -23.88
C ALA A 432 24.42 -5.03 -24.11
N LEU A 433 24.23 -5.95 -23.17
CA LEU A 433 24.59 -7.37 -23.33
C LEU A 433 23.87 -8.04 -24.50
N MET A 434 22.62 -7.68 -24.76
CA MET A 434 21.89 -8.17 -25.94
C MET A 434 22.55 -7.78 -27.27
N LYS A 435 23.07 -6.55 -27.34
CA LYS A 435 23.59 -5.94 -28.58
C LYS A 435 25.09 -6.14 -28.78
N ASN A 436 25.81 -6.42 -27.70
CA ASN A 436 27.26 -6.48 -27.65
C ASN A 436 27.68 -7.68 -26.80
N ASP A 437 28.78 -8.31 -27.15
CA ASP A 437 29.47 -9.12 -26.16
C ASP A 437 30.20 -8.19 -25.18
N VAL A 438 30.28 -8.57 -23.91
CA VAL A 438 30.84 -7.72 -22.86
C VAL A 438 32.12 -8.36 -22.35
N ALA A 439 33.27 -7.80 -22.72
CA ALA A 439 34.55 -8.23 -22.20
C ALA A 439 34.80 -7.59 -20.83
N PHE A 440 35.38 -8.35 -19.90
CA PHE A 440 35.68 -7.90 -18.54
C PHE A 440 36.94 -8.59 -18.01
N ASP A 441 37.59 -7.95 -17.04
CA ASP A 441 38.84 -8.41 -16.41
C ASP A 441 39.93 -8.82 -17.42
N GLY A 442 39.98 -8.12 -18.55
CA GLY A 442 40.98 -8.27 -19.61
C GLY A 442 40.76 -9.45 -20.56
N HIS A 443 40.24 -10.58 -20.10
CA HIS A 443 40.21 -11.83 -20.88
C HIS A 443 38.87 -12.59 -20.85
N LYS A 444 37.92 -12.19 -20.00
CA LYS A 444 36.62 -12.88 -19.88
C LYS A 444 35.57 -12.22 -20.77
N LEU A 445 34.61 -13.01 -21.24
CA LEU A 445 33.60 -12.60 -22.19
C LEU A 445 32.19 -13.05 -21.77
N ALA A 446 31.31 -12.09 -21.51
CA ALA A 446 29.90 -12.34 -21.29
C ALA A 446 29.10 -12.18 -22.58
N LYS A 447 28.27 -13.18 -22.92
CA LYS A 447 27.49 -13.20 -24.16
C LYS A 447 26.02 -13.39 -23.87
N TRP A 448 25.17 -12.64 -24.57
CA TRP A 448 23.73 -12.89 -24.54
C TRP A 448 23.35 -14.30 -25.00
N GLN A 449 24.13 -14.88 -25.92
CA GLN A 449 23.86 -16.22 -26.44
C GLN A 449 23.85 -17.27 -25.32
N HIS A 450 24.79 -17.20 -24.37
CA HIS A 450 24.82 -18.14 -23.25
C HIS A 450 23.56 -18.06 -22.36
N VAL A 451 22.92 -16.88 -22.26
CA VAL A 451 21.64 -16.71 -21.55
C VAL A 451 20.50 -17.35 -22.33
N VAL A 452 20.51 -17.24 -23.66
CA VAL A 452 19.56 -17.91 -24.56
C VAL A 452 19.72 -19.43 -24.46
N ASP A 453 20.94 -19.93 -24.57
CA ASP A 453 21.25 -21.37 -24.50
C ASP A 453 20.81 -21.96 -23.16
N PHE A 454 21.07 -21.25 -22.05
CA PHE A 454 20.56 -21.61 -20.73
C PHE A 454 19.03 -21.67 -20.68
N PHE A 455 18.34 -20.66 -21.23
CA PHE A 455 16.88 -20.62 -21.23
C PHE A 455 16.27 -21.75 -22.07
N GLU A 456 16.79 -22.01 -23.27
CA GLU A 456 16.29 -23.07 -24.14
C GLU A 456 16.54 -24.46 -23.56
N ALA A 457 17.64 -24.65 -22.83
CA ALA A 457 17.81 -25.85 -22.03
C ALA A 457 16.77 -25.90 -20.89
N ASP A 458 16.69 -24.88 -20.03
CA ASP A 458 15.88 -24.93 -18.80
C ASP A 458 14.36 -24.97 -19.06
N ARG A 459 13.86 -24.38 -20.15
CA ARG A 459 12.42 -24.14 -20.38
C ARG A 459 11.56 -25.41 -20.48
N SER A 460 12.11 -26.53 -20.92
CA SER A 460 11.36 -27.79 -21.15
C SER A 460 11.35 -28.71 -19.94
N ARG A 461 12.09 -28.36 -18.87
CA ARG A 461 12.21 -29.16 -17.65
C ARG A 461 10.99 -29.00 -16.75
N SER A 462 10.61 -30.07 -16.03
CA SER A 462 9.48 -30.04 -15.09
C SER A 462 9.76 -29.10 -13.92
N LEU A 463 10.95 -29.22 -13.31
CA LEU A 463 11.50 -28.28 -12.34
C LEU A 463 12.57 -27.43 -12.99
N ARG A 464 12.21 -26.19 -13.28
CA ARG A 464 13.12 -25.20 -13.87
C ARG A 464 14.06 -24.60 -12.83
N LEU A 465 15.34 -24.52 -13.16
CA LEU A 465 16.39 -23.91 -12.32
C LEU A 465 16.15 -22.40 -12.15
N ALA A 466 15.64 -21.73 -13.18
CA ALA A 466 15.27 -20.31 -13.19
C ALA A 466 13.82 -20.10 -13.64
N SER A 467 12.87 -20.54 -12.82
CA SER A 467 11.42 -20.52 -13.12
C SER A 467 10.81 -19.14 -13.45
N GLN A 468 11.49 -18.04 -13.12
CA GLN A 468 11.02 -16.69 -13.47
C GLN A 468 11.28 -16.31 -14.93
N LEU A 469 12.25 -16.95 -15.60
CA LEU A 469 12.49 -16.70 -17.01
C LEU A 469 11.35 -17.26 -17.86
N THR A 470 10.96 -16.49 -18.87
CA THR A 470 9.89 -16.81 -19.83
C THR A 470 10.27 -16.25 -21.19
N ASP A 471 9.53 -16.59 -22.25
CA ASP A 471 9.81 -16.08 -23.60
C ASP A 471 9.86 -14.54 -23.66
N ALA A 472 9.08 -13.87 -22.79
CA ALA A 472 9.10 -12.42 -22.60
C ALA A 472 10.49 -11.86 -22.25
N HIS A 473 11.31 -12.62 -21.51
CA HIS A 473 12.65 -12.22 -21.08
C HIS A 473 13.68 -12.30 -22.21
N ILE A 474 13.45 -13.18 -23.19
CA ILE A 474 14.37 -13.44 -24.30
C ILE A 474 13.94 -12.67 -25.56
N ALA A 475 12.70 -12.85 -25.99
CA ALA A 475 12.15 -12.24 -27.21
C ALA A 475 11.90 -10.74 -27.06
N LEU A 476 11.63 -10.27 -25.82
CA LEU A 476 11.48 -8.86 -25.46
C LEU A 476 10.62 -8.02 -26.42
N PRO A 477 9.33 -8.37 -26.58
CA PRO A 477 8.39 -7.59 -27.38
C PRO A 477 8.32 -6.12 -26.94
N LEU A 478 7.84 -5.26 -27.85
CA LEU A 478 7.73 -3.81 -27.65
C LEU A 478 7.06 -3.49 -26.29
N GLY A 479 7.71 -2.63 -25.49
CA GLY A 479 7.28 -2.26 -24.13
C GLY A 479 7.95 -3.04 -22.99
N GLN A 480 8.27 -4.33 -23.18
CA GLN A 480 8.94 -5.14 -22.14
C GLN A 480 10.42 -4.77 -21.94
N LYS A 481 11.03 -4.20 -22.98
CA LYS A 481 12.38 -3.62 -22.92
C LYS A 481 12.54 -2.53 -21.84
N MET A 482 11.45 -1.88 -21.44
CA MET A 482 11.45 -0.83 -20.43
C MET A 482 11.23 -1.36 -19.00
N ARG A 483 10.82 -2.61 -18.83
CA ARG A 483 10.55 -3.19 -17.51
C ARG A 483 11.84 -3.57 -16.80
N VAL A 484 12.06 -2.97 -15.63
CA VAL A 484 13.22 -3.25 -14.77
C VAL A 484 13.15 -4.68 -14.22
N SER A 485 11.95 -5.17 -13.85
CA SER A 485 11.77 -6.53 -13.34
C SER A 485 12.32 -7.59 -14.28
N ILE A 486 12.03 -7.49 -15.59
CA ILE A 486 12.56 -8.40 -16.60
C ILE A 486 14.10 -8.35 -16.65
N ALA A 487 14.70 -7.16 -16.56
CA ALA A 487 16.15 -7.03 -16.55
C ALA A 487 16.77 -7.63 -15.29
N ALA A 488 16.18 -7.41 -14.12
CA ALA A 488 16.63 -7.98 -12.85
C ALA A 488 16.51 -9.50 -12.82
N GLN A 489 15.46 -10.06 -13.41
CA GLN A 489 15.25 -11.50 -13.49
C GLN A 489 16.27 -12.20 -14.40
N VAL A 490 16.57 -11.58 -15.55
CA VAL A 490 17.64 -12.06 -16.45
C VAL A 490 19.02 -11.96 -15.82
N LEU A 491 19.33 -10.82 -15.20
CA LEU A 491 20.62 -10.55 -14.59
C LEU A 491 20.65 -10.98 -13.11
N SER A 492 20.07 -12.14 -12.80
CA SER A 492 19.91 -12.60 -11.43
C SER A 492 20.89 -13.70 -11.04
N HIS A 493 21.10 -13.83 -9.73
CA HIS A 493 21.79 -14.96 -9.11
C HIS A 493 21.19 -16.32 -9.53
N SER A 494 19.88 -16.42 -9.71
CA SER A 494 19.25 -17.71 -10.07
C SER A 494 19.64 -18.17 -11.47
N VAL A 495 19.79 -17.23 -12.41
CA VAL A 495 20.27 -17.52 -13.76
C VAL A 495 21.75 -17.88 -13.71
N ALA A 496 22.57 -17.15 -12.96
CA ALA A 496 23.99 -17.45 -12.78
C ALA A 496 24.22 -18.87 -12.21
N SER A 497 23.55 -19.22 -11.10
CA SER A 497 23.65 -20.55 -10.49
C SER A 497 23.11 -21.65 -11.41
N GLY A 498 22.02 -21.37 -12.14
CA GLY A 498 21.47 -22.31 -13.12
C GLY A 498 22.43 -22.60 -14.27
N MET A 499 23.09 -21.57 -14.81
CA MET A 499 24.11 -21.71 -15.84
C MET A 499 25.30 -22.55 -15.35
N GLN A 500 25.77 -22.31 -14.12
CA GLN A 500 26.85 -23.12 -13.51
C GLN A 500 26.46 -24.59 -13.38
N THR A 501 25.22 -24.88 -12.99
CA THR A 501 24.68 -26.25 -12.93
C THR A 501 24.65 -26.91 -14.30
N LEU A 502 24.12 -26.24 -15.33
CA LEU A 502 24.06 -26.83 -16.67
C LEU A 502 25.45 -27.06 -17.29
N VAL A 503 26.43 -26.19 -17.03
CA VAL A 503 27.82 -26.43 -17.45
C VAL A 503 28.41 -27.63 -16.73
N HIS A 504 28.17 -27.77 -15.41
CA HIS A 504 28.66 -28.92 -14.64
C HIS A 504 28.18 -30.25 -15.21
N HIS A 505 26.92 -30.30 -15.64
CA HIS A 505 26.30 -31.46 -16.29
C HIS A 505 26.53 -31.53 -17.81
N GLN A 506 27.39 -30.66 -18.37
CA GLN A 506 27.78 -30.64 -19.79
C GLN A 506 26.62 -30.42 -20.78
N GLU A 507 25.53 -29.76 -20.36
CA GLU A 507 24.37 -29.44 -21.19
C GLU A 507 24.57 -28.17 -22.03
N ILE A 508 25.39 -27.25 -21.53
CA ILE A 508 25.76 -26.01 -22.23
C ILE A 508 27.27 -25.83 -22.23
N GLU A 509 27.76 -25.00 -23.14
CA GLU A 509 29.19 -24.84 -23.41
C GLU A 509 29.97 -24.22 -22.22
N PRO A 510 31.19 -24.67 -21.89
CA PRO A 510 31.92 -24.23 -20.70
C PRO A 510 32.21 -22.72 -20.61
N SER A 511 32.35 -22.00 -21.73
CA SER A 511 32.52 -20.54 -21.71
C SER A 511 31.31 -19.79 -21.16
N ALA A 512 30.15 -20.44 -21.04
CA ALA A 512 28.98 -19.92 -20.32
C ALA A 512 29.29 -19.60 -18.84
N LEU A 513 30.29 -20.24 -18.22
CA LEU A 513 30.74 -19.92 -16.86
C LEU A 513 31.21 -18.48 -16.72
N GLN A 514 31.82 -17.91 -17.76
CA GLN A 514 32.26 -16.50 -17.75
C GLN A 514 31.04 -15.57 -17.72
N THR A 515 29.95 -15.94 -18.41
CA THR A 515 28.69 -15.18 -18.35
C THR A 515 28.01 -15.36 -17.00
N ALA A 516 28.02 -16.57 -16.42
CA ALA A 516 27.47 -16.80 -15.09
C ALA A 516 28.18 -15.94 -14.03
N GLU A 517 29.52 -15.85 -14.06
CA GLU A 517 30.29 -14.97 -13.17
C GLU A 517 29.93 -13.49 -13.36
N PHE A 518 29.79 -13.06 -14.62
CA PHE A 518 29.37 -11.70 -14.93
C PHE A 518 27.96 -11.40 -14.36
N LEU A 519 26.99 -12.30 -14.56
CA LEU A 519 25.63 -12.13 -14.03
C LEU A 519 25.62 -12.08 -12.50
N GLN A 520 26.41 -12.94 -11.84
CA GLN A 520 26.55 -12.96 -10.39
C GLN A 520 27.06 -11.62 -9.86
N ARG A 521 28.16 -11.09 -10.42
CA ARG A 521 28.73 -9.81 -9.98
C ARG A 521 27.80 -8.63 -10.22
N VAL A 522 27.04 -8.66 -11.32
CA VAL A 522 26.01 -7.64 -11.60
C VAL A 522 24.86 -7.74 -10.60
N ASN A 523 24.38 -8.95 -10.28
CA ASN A 523 23.35 -9.17 -9.26
C ASN A 523 23.80 -8.65 -7.90
N ASP A 524 24.99 -9.05 -7.46
CA ASP A 524 25.52 -8.68 -6.14
C ASP A 524 25.69 -7.17 -6.00
N LEU A 525 26.21 -6.52 -7.04
CA LEU A 525 26.29 -5.07 -7.10
C LEU A 525 24.90 -4.41 -7.09
N PHE A 526 23.92 -4.93 -7.84
CA PHE A 526 22.55 -4.41 -7.80
C PHE A 526 21.92 -4.54 -6.41
N ASP A 527 22.09 -5.69 -5.77
CA ASP A 527 21.58 -5.95 -4.42
C ASP A 527 22.23 -5.02 -3.39
N MET A 528 23.56 -4.81 -3.47
CA MET A 528 24.28 -3.84 -2.61
C MET A 528 23.74 -2.42 -2.74
N LEU A 529 23.41 -1.98 -3.95
CA LEU A 529 22.89 -0.63 -4.20
C LEU A 529 21.36 -0.51 -4.04
N ASN A 530 20.66 -1.60 -3.71
CA ASN A 530 19.19 -1.62 -3.56
C ASN A 530 18.70 -2.42 -2.33
N SER A 531 19.49 -2.41 -1.25
CA SER A 531 19.18 -3.10 0.00
C SER A 531 18.06 -2.40 0.80
N ALA A 532 17.16 -3.18 1.40
CA ALA A 532 15.98 -2.63 2.09
C ALA A 532 15.57 -3.38 3.35
N ILE A 533 15.60 -4.72 3.34
CA ILE A 533 15.00 -5.55 4.40
C ILE A 533 16.11 -6.02 5.34
N VAL A 534 16.04 -5.61 6.61
CA VAL A 534 17.01 -5.92 7.69
C VAL A 534 17.34 -7.42 7.79
N HIS A 535 16.32 -8.26 7.63
CA HIS A 535 16.42 -9.72 7.74
C HIS A 535 16.57 -10.46 6.41
N ASP A 536 16.87 -9.74 5.31
CA ASP A 536 17.10 -10.38 4.01
C ASP A 536 18.41 -11.20 4.00
N LYS A 537 18.80 -11.73 2.85
CA LYS A 537 20.02 -12.54 2.66
C LYS A 537 21.06 -11.81 1.83
N GLY A 538 22.33 -12.13 2.08
CA GLY A 538 23.45 -11.64 1.29
C GLY A 538 23.47 -10.11 1.21
N PHE A 539 23.71 -9.58 0.02
CA PHE A 539 23.82 -8.15 -0.25
C PHE A 539 22.49 -7.38 -0.25
N LYS A 540 21.34 -8.07 -0.17
CA LYS A 540 20.02 -7.43 -0.03
C LYS A 540 19.77 -6.86 1.36
N ARG A 541 20.59 -7.27 2.34
CA ARG A 541 20.57 -6.73 3.69
C ARG A 541 21.15 -5.31 3.70
N PRO A 542 20.63 -4.42 4.55
CA PRO A 542 21.23 -3.13 4.82
C PRO A 542 22.70 -3.25 5.23
N ILE A 543 23.47 -2.19 5.00
CA ILE A 543 24.86 -2.11 5.44
C ILE A 543 24.85 -1.77 6.94
N PHE A 544 25.20 -2.73 7.79
CA PHE A 544 25.36 -2.55 9.24
C PHE A 544 26.78 -2.14 9.58
N ARG A 545 26.97 -1.51 10.76
CA ARG A 545 28.28 -1.13 11.29
C ARG A 545 29.29 -2.28 11.25
N GLU A 546 28.89 -3.49 11.64
CA GLU A 546 29.78 -4.66 11.68
C GLU A 546 30.17 -5.14 10.29
N SER A 547 29.32 -4.91 9.29
CA SER A 547 29.53 -5.32 7.90
C SER A 547 30.14 -4.23 7.01
N LEU A 548 30.26 -2.99 7.51
CA LEU A 548 30.65 -1.82 6.72
C LEU A 548 32.00 -2.01 6.02
N ALA A 549 33.01 -2.52 6.73
CA ALA A 549 34.34 -2.75 6.15
C ALA A 549 34.31 -3.79 5.02
N ALA A 550 33.57 -4.89 5.21
CA ALA A 550 33.42 -5.94 4.21
C ALA A 550 32.66 -5.41 2.98
N GLN A 551 31.51 -4.75 3.18
CA GLN A 551 30.71 -4.15 2.11
C GLN A 551 31.48 -3.09 1.33
N THR A 552 32.28 -2.27 2.02
CA THR A 552 33.16 -1.28 1.40
C THR A 552 34.19 -1.94 0.47
N ASN A 553 34.75 -3.07 0.88
CA ASN A 553 35.69 -3.84 0.06
C ASN A 553 35.01 -4.47 -1.16
N GLU A 554 33.80 -5.02 -1.01
CA GLU A 554 33.02 -5.57 -2.12
C GLU A 554 32.60 -4.48 -3.12
N LEU A 555 32.21 -3.29 -2.65
CA LEU A 555 31.94 -2.14 -3.52
C LEU A 555 33.18 -1.71 -4.31
N ARG A 556 34.38 -1.71 -3.71
CA ARG A 556 35.64 -1.43 -4.44
C ARG A 556 35.91 -2.48 -5.53
N LYS A 557 35.70 -3.76 -5.24
CA LYS A 557 35.82 -4.83 -6.25
C LYS A 557 34.81 -4.65 -7.38
N ALA A 558 33.59 -4.23 -7.06
CA ALA A 558 32.55 -3.94 -8.03
C ALA A 558 32.86 -2.68 -8.86
N GLU A 559 33.50 -1.67 -8.30
CA GLU A 559 33.99 -0.52 -9.07
C GLU A 559 35.09 -0.91 -10.06
N ALA A 560 36.04 -1.75 -9.65
CA ALA A 560 37.08 -2.30 -10.51
C ALA A 560 36.49 -3.16 -11.64
N PHE A 561 35.49 -3.99 -11.30
CA PHE A 561 34.69 -4.75 -12.28
C PHE A 561 34.07 -3.86 -13.34
N LEU A 562 33.32 -2.83 -12.91
CA LEU A 562 32.66 -1.90 -13.83
C LEU A 562 33.67 -1.18 -14.72
N GLN A 563 34.83 -0.81 -14.16
CA GLN A 563 35.91 -0.18 -14.91
C GLN A 563 36.49 -1.11 -15.98
N SER A 564 36.59 -2.41 -15.71
CA SER A 564 37.13 -3.41 -16.64
C SER A 564 36.20 -3.69 -17.84
N LEU A 565 34.89 -3.40 -17.72
CA LEU A 565 33.92 -3.66 -18.79
C LEU A 565 34.29 -2.97 -20.11
N ARG A 566 34.22 -3.72 -21.21
CA ARG A 566 34.36 -3.28 -22.60
C ARG A 566 33.22 -3.88 -23.41
N PHE A 567 32.62 -3.10 -24.31
CA PHE A 567 31.46 -3.53 -25.10
C PHE A 567 31.87 -3.74 -26.55
N LEU A 568 31.76 -4.98 -27.02
CA LEU A 568 32.14 -5.45 -28.35
C LEU A 568 30.88 -5.57 -29.22
N PRO A 569 30.59 -4.59 -30.11
CA PRO A 569 29.34 -4.59 -30.86
C PRO A 569 29.28 -5.73 -31.89
N LYS A 570 28.17 -6.48 -31.89
CA LYS A 570 27.92 -7.55 -32.87
C LYS A 570 27.75 -7.05 -34.31
N SER A 571 27.60 -5.73 -34.49
CA SER A 571 27.42 -5.06 -35.78
C SER A 571 28.73 -4.70 -36.49
N GLY A 572 29.89 -5.14 -35.99
CA GLY A 572 31.21 -4.78 -36.55
C GLY A 572 31.65 -3.34 -36.29
N LYS A 573 30.88 -2.59 -35.47
CA LYS A 573 31.26 -1.25 -35.01
C LYS A 573 32.44 -1.33 -34.03
N PRO A 574 33.25 -0.26 -33.89
CA PRO A 574 34.38 -0.25 -32.98
C PRO A 574 33.95 -0.52 -31.53
N GLU A 575 34.83 -1.19 -30.79
CA GLU A 575 34.70 -1.43 -29.35
C GLU A 575 34.39 -0.12 -28.62
N LYS A 576 33.49 -0.20 -27.64
CA LYS A 576 33.19 0.91 -26.73
C LYS A 576 33.73 0.59 -25.35
N SER A 577 34.71 1.37 -24.92
CA SER A 577 35.27 1.27 -23.56
C SER A 577 34.39 1.97 -22.51
N THR A 578 33.53 2.90 -22.92
CA THR A 578 32.66 3.68 -22.03
C THR A 578 31.21 3.67 -22.50
N MET A 579 30.30 3.68 -21.53
CA MET A 579 28.86 3.87 -21.74
C MET A 579 28.31 4.73 -20.60
N LYS A 580 27.30 5.57 -20.87
CA LYS A 580 26.72 6.47 -19.84
C LYS A 580 26.29 5.71 -18.59
N PHE A 581 25.58 4.59 -18.75
CA PHE A 581 25.13 3.79 -17.61
C PHE A 581 26.29 3.15 -16.84
N LYS A 582 27.41 2.82 -17.51
CA LYS A 582 28.60 2.25 -16.86
C LYS A 582 29.23 3.29 -15.93
N GLU A 583 29.40 4.53 -16.40
CA GLU A 583 29.96 5.60 -15.56
C GLU A 583 29.00 5.98 -14.42
N ALA A 584 27.70 5.94 -14.66
CA ALA A 584 26.69 6.16 -13.61
C ALA A 584 26.69 5.07 -12.52
N TRP A 585 26.85 3.80 -12.88
CA TRP A 585 27.05 2.71 -11.91
C TRP A 585 28.30 2.95 -11.06
N ARG A 586 29.43 3.32 -11.70
CA ARG A 586 30.70 3.58 -11.00
C ARG A 586 30.56 4.75 -10.02
N LEU A 587 29.95 5.85 -10.47
CA LEU A 587 29.69 7.02 -9.62
C LEU A 587 28.82 6.64 -8.42
N SER A 588 27.70 5.95 -8.65
CA SER A 588 26.77 5.58 -7.58
C SER A 588 27.37 4.58 -6.59
N ALA A 589 28.16 3.61 -7.06
CA ALA A 589 28.89 2.69 -6.18
C ALA A 589 29.87 3.43 -5.27
N ALA A 590 30.66 4.37 -5.83
CA ALA A 590 31.55 5.22 -5.06
C ALA A 590 30.80 6.13 -4.07
N SER A 591 29.69 6.74 -4.51
CA SER A 591 28.82 7.56 -3.64
C SER A 591 28.28 6.75 -2.47
N ILE A 592 27.71 5.56 -2.71
CA ILE A 592 27.15 4.71 -1.67
C ILE A 592 28.22 4.24 -0.69
N ARG A 593 29.42 3.88 -1.19
CA ARG A 593 30.55 3.49 -0.36
C ARG A 593 30.95 4.59 0.63
N GLU A 594 31.19 5.80 0.14
CA GLU A 594 31.60 6.93 0.98
C GLU A 594 30.45 7.42 1.88
N LEU A 595 29.24 7.54 1.33
CA LEU A 595 28.08 7.99 2.08
C LEU A 595 27.71 7.02 3.21
N SER A 596 27.79 5.71 2.98
CA SER A 596 27.49 4.72 4.03
C SER A 596 28.49 4.80 5.17
N THR A 597 29.76 5.07 4.85
CA THR A 597 30.81 5.29 5.85
C THR A 597 30.48 6.55 6.67
N ALA A 598 30.20 7.68 6.01
CA ALA A 598 29.85 8.92 6.70
C ALA A 598 28.58 8.78 7.57
N LEU A 599 27.54 8.10 7.08
CA LEU A 599 26.30 7.91 7.84
C LEU A 599 26.50 7.05 9.10
N ILE A 600 27.28 5.98 9.00
CA ILE A 600 27.52 5.07 10.12
C ILE A 600 28.52 5.68 11.10
N ASP A 601 29.65 6.19 10.62
CA ASP A 601 30.75 6.63 11.48
C ASP A 601 30.55 8.05 12.02
N GLU A 602 30.06 8.99 11.20
CA GLU A 602 29.90 10.40 11.61
C GLU A 602 28.50 10.68 12.18
N GLU A 603 27.44 10.14 11.55
CA GLU A 603 26.05 10.40 11.96
C GLU A 603 25.49 9.34 12.92
N SER A 604 26.30 8.34 13.30
CA SER A 604 25.94 7.27 14.24
C SER A 604 24.71 6.44 13.83
N PHE A 605 24.52 6.19 12.53
CA PHE A 605 23.46 5.29 12.06
C PHE A 605 23.82 3.83 12.42
N ASP A 606 22.82 3.04 12.81
CA ASP A 606 22.99 1.61 13.07
C ASP A 606 23.21 0.83 11.76
N PHE A 607 22.49 1.22 10.72
CA PHE A 607 22.57 0.65 9.38
C PHE A 607 22.11 1.64 8.31
N VAL A 608 22.47 1.35 7.06
CA VAL A 608 22.06 2.12 5.88
C VAL A 608 21.30 1.22 4.91
N CYS A 609 20.04 1.57 4.62
CA CYS A 609 19.25 0.96 3.55
C CYS A 609 19.51 1.69 2.23
N THR A 610 20.26 1.09 1.32
CA THR A 610 20.63 1.72 0.05
C THR A 610 19.44 1.97 -0.87
N ARG A 611 18.35 1.20 -0.74
CA ARG A 611 17.09 1.46 -1.43
C ARG A 611 16.49 2.84 -1.13
N SER A 612 16.69 3.35 0.08
CA SER A 612 16.21 4.71 0.44
C SER A 612 16.89 5.84 -0.34
N LEU A 613 17.99 5.49 -1.03
CA LEU A 613 18.83 6.37 -1.82
C LEU A 613 18.59 6.18 -3.34
N THR A 614 17.47 5.57 -3.72
CA THR A 614 17.06 5.31 -5.11
C THR A 614 15.90 6.18 -5.57
N GLN A 615 15.62 6.18 -6.87
CA GLN A 615 14.57 7.01 -7.48
C GLN A 615 13.16 6.41 -7.38
N ASP A 616 13.03 5.15 -6.94
CA ASP A 616 11.75 4.43 -6.73
C ASP A 616 10.70 5.30 -6.01
N HIS A 617 11.15 6.18 -5.10
CA HIS A 617 10.29 7.06 -4.32
C HIS A 617 9.48 8.06 -5.15
N VAL A 618 10.10 8.62 -6.20
CA VAL A 618 9.47 9.58 -7.10
C VAL A 618 8.58 8.86 -8.11
N GLU A 619 9.00 7.71 -8.62
CA GLU A 619 8.19 6.87 -9.51
C GLU A 619 6.93 6.35 -8.81
N ASN A 620 7.02 6.04 -7.51
CA ASN A 620 5.88 5.71 -6.68
C ASN A 620 4.91 6.89 -6.53
N LEU A 621 5.42 8.12 -6.36
CA LEU A 621 4.58 9.32 -6.37
C LEU A 621 3.87 9.51 -7.72
N PHE A 622 4.58 9.27 -8.82
CA PHE A 622 4.03 9.33 -10.17
C PHE A 622 2.91 8.32 -10.39
N SER A 623 3.06 7.11 -9.87
CA SER A 623 1.98 6.11 -9.90
C SER A 623 0.72 6.57 -9.17
N ILE A 624 0.87 7.24 -8.01
CA ILE A 624 -0.27 7.79 -7.25
C ILE A 624 -0.96 8.90 -8.07
N ILE A 625 -0.18 9.78 -8.69
CA ILE A 625 -0.67 10.86 -9.56
C ILE A 625 -1.43 10.29 -10.77
N ARG A 626 -0.87 9.27 -11.44
CA ARG A 626 -1.54 8.58 -12.56
C ARG A 626 -2.82 7.90 -12.11
N GLY A 627 -2.79 7.21 -10.97
CA GLY A 627 -3.97 6.52 -10.40
C GLY A 627 -5.18 7.43 -10.23
N ARG A 628 -4.97 8.65 -9.71
CA ARG A 628 -6.05 9.66 -9.62
C ARG A 628 -6.63 10.07 -10.97
N ASN A 629 -5.81 10.09 -12.01
CA ASN A 629 -6.21 10.47 -13.35
C ASN A 629 -6.69 9.25 -14.17
N GLY A 630 -7.23 8.21 -13.51
CA GLY A 630 -7.73 7.01 -14.18
C GLY A 630 -6.63 6.15 -14.80
N PHE A 631 -5.44 6.15 -14.19
CA PHE A 631 -4.22 5.54 -14.74
C PHE A 631 -3.80 6.09 -16.11
N ASN A 632 -4.20 7.33 -16.44
CA ASN A 632 -3.67 8.03 -17.61
C ASN A 632 -2.14 8.18 -17.50
N GLU A 633 -1.40 7.56 -18.41
CA GLU A 633 0.07 7.59 -18.44
C GLU A 633 0.62 9.00 -18.66
N LYS A 634 -0.11 9.84 -19.41
CA LYS A 634 0.27 11.20 -19.82
C LYS A 634 -0.85 12.20 -19.50
N PRO A 635 -1.08 12.54 -18.22
CA PRO A 635 -2.09 13.54 -17.86
C PRO A 635 -1.77 14.92 -18.47
N GLU A 636 -2.79 15.73 -18.67
CA GLU A 636 -2.59 17.16 -18.98
C GLU A 636 -2.03 17.89 -17.75
N LEU A 637 -1.34 19.02 -17.97
CA LEU A 637 -0.70 19.79 -16.90
C LEU A 637 -1.64 20.13 -15.74
N ALA A 638 -2.87 20.55 -16.03
CA ALA A 638 -3.85 20.89 -14.99
C ALA A 638 -4.30 19.67 -14.17
N ALA A 639 -4.43 18.50 -14.81
CA ALA A 639 -4.77 17.25 -14.14
C ALA A 639 -3.61 16.75 -13.27
N PHE A 640 -2.37 16.85 -13.78
CA PHE A 640 -1.15 16.59 -13.03
C PHE A 640 -1.05 17.49 -11.78
N VAL A 641 -1.13 18.81 -11.94
CA VAL A 641 -1.04 19.77 -10.83
C VAL A 641 -2.18 19.54 -9.83
N GLY A 642 -3.41 19.30 -10.30
CA GLY A 642 -4.54 18.98 -9.43
C GLY A 642 -4.32 17.71 -8.60
N ALA A 643 -3.72 16.68 -9.18
CA ALA A 643 -3.36 15.46 -8.47
C ALA A 643 -2.21 15.68 -7.47
N LEU A 644 -1.13 16.36 -7.88
CA LEU A 644 0.01 16.69 -7.03
C LEU A 644 -0.42 17.52 -5.80
N ARG A 645 -1.28 18.53 -5.99
CA ARG A 645 -1.90 19.33 -4.92
C ARG A 645 -2.72 18.49 -3.97
N SER A 646 -3.48 17.53 -4.50
CA SER A 646 -4.25 16.61 -3.68
C SER A 646 -3.34 15.76 -2.81
N VAL A 647 -2.28 15.15 -3.38
CA VAL A 647 -1.31 14.35 -2.62
C VAL A 647 -0.66 15.18 -1.52
N ALA A 648 -0.23 16.40 -1.82
CA ALA A 648 0.38 17.29 -0.83
C ALA A 648 -0.57 17.66 0.33
N ALA A 649 -1.87 17.79 0.05
CA ALA A 649 -2.86 18.13 1.07
C ALA A 649 -3.30 16.92 1.91
N SER A 650 -3.48 15.74 1.30
CA SER A 650 -3.99 14.55 1.98
C SER A 650 -2.92 13.62 2.54
N GLY A 651 -1.67 13.82 2.15
CA GLY A 651 -0.60 12.84 2.26
C GLY A 651 -0.66 11.78 1.14
N LEU A 652 0.35 10.92 1.15
CA LEU A 652 0.51 9.80 0.21
C LEU A 652 -0.46 8.68 0.58
N ASP A 653 -1.35 8.36 -0.34
CA ASP A 653 -2.09 7.10 -0.28
C ASP A 653 -1.18 5.97 -0.79
N ARG A 654 -1.40 4.74 -0.30
CA ARG A 654 -0.78 3.57 -0.92
C ARG A 654 -1.23 3.48 -2.39
N PRO A 655 -0.35 3.11 -3.32
CA PRO A 655 -0.74 2.98 -4.71
C PRO A 655 -1.56 1.68 -4.92
N ASP A 656 -2.62 1.73 -5.72
CA ASP A 656 -3.65 0.67 -5.75
C ASP A 656 -3.42 -0.46 -6.79
N SER A 657 -2.33 -0.45 -7.57
CA SER A 657 -2.19 -1.39 -8.71
C SER A 657 -1.15 -2.48 -8.50
N ALA A 658 -1.48 -3.71 -8.93
CA ALA A 658 -0.59 -4.87 -8.93
C ALA A 658 0.38 -4.92 -10.13
N ALA A 659 0.18 -4.07 -11.15
CA ALA A 659 0.91 -4.10 -12.43
C ALA A 659 1.97 -2.99 -12.55
N ARG A 660 2.78 -2.76 -11.52
CA ARG A 660 3.70 -1.61 -11.42
C ARG A 660 5.13 -2.01 -11.76
N ASN A 661 5.91 -1.05 -12.27
CA ASN A 661 7.32 -1.26 -12.57
C ASN A 661 8.21 -1.13 -11.32
N CYS A 662 7.71 -0.51 -10.25
CA CYS A 662 8.43 -0.21 -9.01
C CYS A 662 7.65 -0.79 -7.83
N GLU A 663 8.36 -1.29 -6.82
CA GLU A 663 7.74 -1.89 -5.63
C GLU A 663 7.27 -0.80 -4.64
N ASP A 664 6.36 -1.15 -3.74
CA ASP A 664 5.93 -0.24 -2.68
C ASP A 664 7.11 0.08 -1.76
N ASP A 665 7.36 1.37 -1.55
CA ASP A 665 8.44 1.85 -0.71
C ASP A 665 8.02 2.04 0.76
N GLY A 666 6.75 1.76 1.07
CA GLY A 666 6.19 1.86 2.43
C GLY A 666 6.20 3.29 2.98
N CYS A 667 6.47 4.30 2.15
CA CYS A 667 6.65 5.67 2.57
C CYS A 667 5.34 6.31 3.00
N THR A 668 5.38 7.03 4.11
CA THR A 668 4.31 7.96 4.47
C THR A 668 4.63 9.35 3.96
N ALA A 669 3.61 10.16 3.66
CA ALA A 669 3.87 11.58 3.47
C ALA A 669 4.40 12.16 4.79
N ALA A 670 5.51 12.90 4.71
CA ALA A 670 5.89 13.71 5.85
C ALA A 670 4.72 14.64 6.19
N VAL A 671 4.14 15.36 5.24
CA VAL A 671 3.02 16.24 5.57
C VAL A 671 1.70 15.59 5.23
N THR A 672 0.85 15.42 6.23
CA THR A 672 -0.61 15.36 6.08
C THR A 672 -1.17 16.66 6.63
N ALA A 673 -2.30 17.15 6.13
CA ALA A 673 -2.94 18.38 6.61
C ALA A 673 -3.32 18.39 8.11
N ASN A 674 -2.98 17.33 8.87
CA ASN A 674 -2.93 17.27 10.33
C ASN A 674 -1.76 16.41 10.82
N LEU A 675 -1.14 16.88 11.92
CA LEU A 675 -0.19 16.16 12.76
C LEU A 675 -0.91 15.64 14.03
N SER A 676 -0.70 14.37 14.35
CA SER A 676 -0.36 13.84 15.69
C SER A 676 -0.12 12.31 15.63
N PRO A 677 0.60 11.73 16.62
CA PRO A 677 1.67 10.73 16.39
C PRO A 677 1.24 9.27 16.35
N ALA A 678 2.16 8.45 15.83
CA ALA A 678 2.07 7.00 15.66
C ALA A 678 2.02 6.22 16.98
N THR A 679 1.41 5.03 16.94
CA THR A 679 1.71 3.93 17.86
C THR A 679 2.18 2.74 17.02
N ALA A 680 3.37 2.24 17.36
CA ALA A 680 3.88 0.96 16.92
C ALA A 680 3.20 -0.16 17.73
N ASP A 681 3.08 -1.36 17.15
CA ASP A 681 3.13 -2.59 17.93
C ASP A 681 3.55 -3.77 17.04
N THR A 682 4.52 -4.51 17.56
CA THR A 682 5.08 -5.77 17.09
C THR A 682 4.47 -6.90 17.90
N SER A 683 4.13 -8.04 17.29
CA SER A 683 4.54 -9.40 17.75
C SER A 683 3.70 -10.54 17.17
N CYS A 684 4.41 -11.64 16.94
CA CYS A 684 3.93 -12.97 16.55
C CYS A 684 3.43 -13.77 17.78
N THR A 685 2.61 -14.81 17.56
CA THR A 685 2.51 -15.96 18.48
C THR A 685 2.01 -17.22 17.77
N SER A 686 2.46 -18.36 18.29
CA SER A 686 2.53 -19.72 17.76
C SER A 686 1.21 -20.55 17.84
N PRO A 687 1.17 -21.73 17.16
CA PRO A 687 0.03 -22.64 17.16
C PRO A 687 0.13 -23.76 18.23
N SER A 688 -1.02 -24.35 18.61
CA SER A 688 -1.13 -25.49 19.53
C SER A 688 -1.80 -26.72 18.88
N ASP A 689 -1.46 -27.88 19.45
CA ASP A 689 -1.45 -29.25 18.92
C ASP A 689 -2.79 -29.98 18.71
N PHE A 690 -2.83 -30.93 17.77
CA PHE A 690 -3.74 -32.09 17.72
C PHE A 690 -3.10 -33.28 16.91
N PRO A 691 -3.56 -34.54 17.09
CA PRO A 691 -2.70 -35.73 17.09
C PRO A 691 -2.61 -36.54 15.78
N THR A 692 -1.64 -37.45 15.84
CA THR A 692 -1.02 -38.39 14.90
C THR A 692 -1.96 -39.39 14.20
N THR A 693 -1.68 -39.69 12.93
CA THR A 693 -1.97 -41.01 12.31
C THR A 693 -0.85 -41.42 11.37
N ASN A 694 -0.29 -42.62 11.64
CA ASN A 694 0.71 -43.32 10.84
C ASN A 694 0.11 -43.83 9.52
N ILE A 695 0.81 -43.64 8.41
CA ILE A 695 0.76 -44.58 7.28
C ILE A 695 2.19 -44.78 6.77
N ALA A 696 2.78 -45.91 7.15
CA ALA A 696 3.88 -46.51 6.42
C ALA A 696 3.28 -47.30 5.27
N GLN A 697 3.75 -47.08 4.05
CA GLN A 697 3.67 -48.10 2.99
C GLN A 697 4.86 -47.97 2.05
N GLN A 698 5.63 -49.06 2.01
CA GLN A 698 6.69 -49.34 1.05
C GLN A 698 6.07 -49.54 -0.34
N ALA A 699 6.74 -49.05 -1.38
CA ALA A 699 7.03 -49.83 -2.60
C ALA A 699 7.82 -49.00 -3.63
N SER A 700 8.73 -49.73 -4.31
CA SER A 700 9.40 -49.51 -5.60
C SER A 700 10.15 -48.19 -5.87
N GLN A 701 11.43 -48.35 -6.22
CA GLN A 701 12.27 -47.30 -6.77
C GLN A 701 11.98 -47.10 -8.27
N PRO A 702 11.80 -45.86 -8.75
CA PRO A 702 11.96 -45.54 -10.16
C PRO A 702 13.44 -45.47 -10.51
N SER A 703 13.72 -45.75 -11.79
CA SER A 703 15.01 -45.60 -12.49
C SER A 703 15.73 -44.28 -12.17
N GLN A 704 17.07 -44.33 -12.21
CA GLN A 704 18.00 -43.21 -11.97
C GLN A 704 17.42 -41.86 -12.47
N PRO A 705 17.15 -40.91 -11.55
CA PRO A 705 16.60 -39.61 -11.94
C PRO A 705 17.62 -38.80 -12.73
N ASP A 706 17.16 -38.00 -13.69
CA ASP A 706 17.95 -36.95 -14.35
C ASP A 706 18.74 -36.17 -13.26
N PRO A 707 20.08 -36.10 -13.34
CA PRO A 707 20.91 -35.50 -12.29
C PRO A 707 20.58 -34.01 -12.08
N ILE A 708 20.12 -33.30 -13.11
CA ILE A 708 19.70 -31.90 -13.01
C ILE A 708 18.35 -31.80 -12.30
N LEU A 709 17.43 -32.70 -12.62
CA LEU A 709 16.16 -32.81 -11.91
C LEU A 709 16.37 -33.15 -10.44
N ALA A 710 17.35 -33.99 -10.11
CA ALA A 710 17.72 -34.29 -8.72
C ALA A 710 18.22 -33.04 -7.99
N GLU A 711 19.09 -32.24 -8.61
CA GLU A 711 19.57 -30.97 -8.05
C GLU A 711 18.46 -29.91 -7.89
N ALA A 712 17.54 -29.82 -8.86
CA ALA A 712 16.37 -28.94 -8.78
C ALA A 712 15.42 -29.41 -7.66
N THR A 713 15.21 -30.73 -7.53
CA THR A 713 14.40 -31.35 -6.47
C THR A 713 15.01 -31.10 -5.10
N GLU A 714 16.35 -31.10 -4.97
CA GLU A 714 17.03 -30.77 -3.72
C GLU A 714 16.79 -29.32 -3.30
N TYR A 715 16.88 -28.39 -4.25
CA TYR A 715 16.59 -26.98 -3.97
C TYR A 715 15.11 -26.74 -3.62
N VAL A 716 14.18 -27.28 -4.40
CA VAL A 716 12.73 -27.11 -4.14
C VAL A 716 12.34 -27.81 -2.84
N GLY A 717 12.84 -29.03 -2.62
CA GLY A 717 12.62 -29.81 -1.41
C GLY A 717 13.12 -29.08 -0.17
N GLY A 718 14.30 -28.46 -0.22
CA GLY A 718 14.80 -27.65 0.88
C GLY A 718 13.96 -26.40 1.16
N PHE A 719 13.39 -25.77 0.13
CA PHE A 719 12.43 -24.67 0.30
C PHE A 719 11.11 -25.14 0.93
N VAL A 720 10.58 -26.29 0.50
CA VAL A 720 9.37 -26.91 1.06
C VAL A 720 9.59 -27.25 2.52
N LEU A 721 10.70 -27.91 2.86
CA LEU A 721 11.05 -28.23 4.26
C LEU A 721 11.14 -26.98 5.12
N LYS A 722 11.81 -25.93 4.63
CA LYS A 722 11.94 -24.66 5.34
C LYS A 722 10.58 -24.02 5.65
N THR A 723 9.64 -24.09 4.72
CA THR A 723 8.31 -23.46 4.85
C THR A 723 7.33 -24.37 5.60
N SER A 724 7.68 -25.65 5.73
CA SER A 724 6.86 -26.67 6.36
C SER A 724 7.01 -26.66 7.88
N ARG A 725 5.88 -26.84 8.58
CA ARG A 725 5.85 -27.05 10.04
C ARG A 725 6.35 -28.44 10.45
N VAL A 726 6.61 -29.34 9.50
CA VAL A 726 7.09 -30.70 9.78
C VAL A 726 8.45 -30.69 10.53
N LEU A 727 9.24 -29.63 10.38
CA LEU A 727 10.51 -29.45 11.12
C LEU A 727 10.34 -29.02 12.58
N GLU A 728 9.13 -28.72 13.05
CA GLU A 728 8.84 -28.48 14.47
C GLU A 728 8.93 -29.78 15.30
N CYS A 729 8.83 -30.94 14.64
CA CYS A 729 9.09 -32.24 15.25
C CYS A 729 10.59 -32.61 15.17
N CYS A 730 11.22 -32.86 16.32
CA CYS A 730 12.64 -33.22 16.41
C CYS A 730 12.99 -34.50 15.61
N ALA A 731 12.13 -35.52 15.66
CA ALA A 731 12.35 -36.77 14.93
C ALA A 731 12.26 -36.56 13.41
N CYS A 732 11.24 -35.83 12.94
CA CYS A 732 11.11 -35.49 11.52
C CYS A 732 12.26 -34.62 11.04
N LYS A 733 12.75 -33.69 11.86
CA LYS A 733 13.92 -32.88 11.54
C LYS A 733 15.16 -33.75 11.34
N GLN A 734 15.42 -34.71 12.23
CA GLN A 734 16.55 -35.64 12.08
C GLN A 734 16.43 -36.52 10.82
N VAL A 735 15.22 -36.97 10.49
CA VAL A 735 14.99 -37.86 9.34
C VAL A 735 15.01 -37.11 8.01
N LEU A 736 14.47 -35.89 7.96
CA LEU A 736 14.23 -35.16 6.73
C LEU A 736 15.31 -34.13 6.39
N THR A 737 16.25 -33.86 7.31
CA THR A 737 17.31 -32.87 7.08
C THR A 737 18.70 -33.49 7.04
N ALA A 738 19.59 -32.91 6.23
CA ALA A 738 21.00 -33.27 6.14
C ALA A 738 21.90 -32.15 6.69
N ALA A 739 23.16 -32.47 6.98
CA ALA A 739 24.15 -31.49 7.46
C ALA A 739 24.80 -30.71 6.31
N GLU A 740 25.00 -31.35 5.14
CA GLU A 740 25.64 -30.73 3.98
C GLU A 740 24.80 -30.91 2.70
N PRO A 741 24.86 -29.95 1.75
CA PRO A 741 24.22 -30.07 0.45
C PRO A 741 24.88 -31.16 -0.40
N SER A 742 24.07 -32.00 -1.03
CA SER A 742 24.55 -33.04 -1.96
C SER A 742 24.87 -32.48 -3.35
N GLY A 743 24.05 -31.56 -3.85
CA GLY A 743 24.08 -31.08 -5.24
C GLY A 743 24.90 -29.81 -5.47
N VAL A 744 25.44 -29.67 -6.69
CA VAL A 744 26.23 -28.51 -7.12
C VAL A 744 25.37 -27.25 -7.25
N HIS A 745 24.12 -27.37 -7.71
CA HIS A 745 23.15 -26.28 -7.79
C HIS A 745 22.93 -25.62 -6.45
N LEU A 746 22.75 -26.42 -5.39
CA LEU A 746 22.46 -25.88 -4.07
C LEU A 746 23.69 -25.17 -3.49
N LYS A 747 24.90 -25.71 -3.69
CA LYS A 747 26.16 -25.03 -3.34
C LYS A 747 26.28 -23.68 -4.04
N ASN A 748 25.94 -23.62 -5.33
CA ASN A 748 25.97 -22.40 -6.13
C ASN A 748 24.85 -21.41 -5.81
N LYS A 749 23.78 -21.83 -5.13
CA LYS A 749 22.58 -21.01 -4.82
C LYS A 749 22.55 -20.51 -3.38
N LEU A 750 23.38 -21.09 -2.51
CA LEU A 750 23.49 -20.69 -1.12
C LEU A 750 24.43 -19.49 -0.98
N PHE A 751 23.96 -18.47 -0.25
CA PHE A 751 24.83 -17.37 0.18
C PHE A 751 25.63 -17.83 1.41
N SER A 752 26.96 -17.71 1.34
CA SER A 752 27.89 -18.03 2.43
C SER A 752 27.57 -17.32 3.76
N HIS A 753 26.82 -16.22 3.72
CA HIS A 753 26.50 -15.36 4.87
C HIS A 753 25.01 -15.32 5.25
N ALA A 754 24.18 -16.24 4.75
CA ALA A 754 22.73 -16.23 5.07
C ALA A 754 22.43 -16.78 6.47
N VAL A 755 21.98 -15.90 7.38
CA VAL A 755 21.53 -16.23 8.75
C VAL A 755 20.33 -17.20 8.77
N ASN A 756 19.54 -17.26 7.69
CA ASN A 756 18.39 -18.15 7.53
C ASN A 756 18.48 -18.91 6.18
N GLY A 757 19.44 -19.82 6.06
CA GLY A 757 19.70 -20.67 4.90
C GLY A 757 18.49 -21.48 4.40
N LEU A 758 18.66 -22.19 3.28
CA LEU A 758 17.73 -23.23 2.86
C LEU A 758 17.90 -24.45 3.78
N THR A 759 16.84 -25.17 4.13
CA THR A 759 16.99 -26.42 4.87
C THR A 759 17.49 -27.49 3.93
N GLN A 760 18.57 -28.19 4.28
CA GLN A 760 19.12 -29.26 3.44
C GLN A 760 18.24 -30.51 3.57
N PRO A 761 17.62 -31.04 2.51
CA PRO A 761 16.85 -32.28 2.58
C PRO A 761 17.76 -33.50 2.73
N SER A 762 17.33 -34.50 3.49
CA SER A 762 18.00 -35.82 3.53
C SER A 762 17.72 -36.63 2.27
N ALA A 763 18.49 -37.68 2.02
CA ALA A 763 18.26 -38.61 0.91
C ALA A 763 16.83 -39.21 0.93
N ALA A 764 16.28 -39.46 2.13
CA ALA A 764 14.90 -39.94 2.29
C ALA A 764 13.87 -38.87 1.88
N ALA A 765 14.12 -37.60 2.24
CA ALA A 765 13.27 -36.49 1.82
C ALA A 765 13.32 -36.28 0.30
N LEU A 766 14.50 -36.39 -0.32
CA LEU A 766 14.68 -36.28 -1.76
C LEU A 766 13.87 -37.34 -2.52
N GLN A 767 13.92 -38.61 -2.09
CA GLN A 767 13.10 -39.67 -2.70
C GLN A 767 11.60 -39.37 -2.59
N ALA A 768 11.15 -38.82 -1.47
CA ALA A 768 9.76 -38.42 -1.29
C ALA A 768 9.38 -37.27 -2.24
N PHE A 769 10.24 -36.26 -2.39
CA PHE A 769 10.00 -35.14 -3.30
C PHE A 769 10.00 -35.57 -4.77
N SER A 770 10.91 -36.44 -5.19
CA SER A 770 10.91 -36.98 -6.56
C SER A 770 9.63 -37.77 -6.87
N ARG A 771 9.07 -38.50 -5.89
CA ARG A 771 7.78 -39.19 -6.06
C ARG A 771 6.61 -38.22 -6.17
N LEU A 772 6.64 -37.12 -5.39
CA LEU A 772 5.62 -36.07 -5.47
C LEU A 772 5.65 -35.37 -6.84
N GLU A 773 6.84 -35.08 -7.35
CA GLU A 773 7.06 -34.52 -8.68
C GLU A 773 6.50 -35.44 -9.77
N ALA A 774 6.85 -36.74 -9.74
CA ALA A 774 6.35 -37.73 -10.69
C ALA A 774 4.81 -37.81 -10.67
N SER A 775 4.21 -37.85 -9.48
CA SER A 775 2.74 -37.87 -9.34
C SER A 775 2.07 -36.58 -9.82
N PHE A 776 2.77 -35.45 -9.75
CA PHE A 776 2.27 -34.17 -10.26
C PHE A 776 2.32 -34.13 -11.79
N LEU A 777 3.35 -34.70 -12.40
CA LEU A 777 3.48 -34.83 -13.85
C LEU A 777 2.47 -35.79 -14.47
N GLU A 778 2.09 -36.87 -13.78
CA GLU A 778 1.06 -37.81 -14.27
C GLU A 778 -0.37 -37.22 -14.29
N LYS A 779 -0.61 -36.11 -13.56
CA LYS A 779 -1.93 -35.50 -13.41
C LYS A 779 -2.18 -34.28 -14.30
N ASN A 780 -1.14 -33.75 -14.95
CA ASN A 780 -1.22 -32.64 -15.89
C ASN A 780 -0.88 -33.13 -17.30
#